data_AF-A0A6S6U0J2-F1
#
_entry.id   AF-A0A6S6U0J2-F1
#
_cell.length_a   1.000
_cell.length_b   1.000
_cell.length_c   1.000
_cell.angle_alpha   90.00
_cell.angle_beta   90.00
_cell.angle_gamma   90.00
#
_symmetry.space_group_name_H-M   'P 1'
#
loop_
_entity.id
_entity.type
_entity.pdbx_description
1 polymer ?
#
loop_
_entity_poly.entity_id
_entity_poly.type
_entity_poly.pdbx_seq_one_letter_code
_entity_poly.pdbx_strand_id
1 'polypeptide(L)'
;MVVEADAIDNVYALRYPKKMVAYVSVGEIEPWRKSKSPYKKSWVLSKNKTWNSLVADLNQEEYQAFIFKRISKLHKMGYRHFFLDTIDSYHVTANDKALFKKQQKALISFIHKLHKKYPKAKIIINRGFELLEEIHKDIHAVVAESLIARYNHDKKRYINVPESDYEWLYSNFKKTQAYGLEAISIEYSNQSTKARVEIAQKIKALGITPYVTDGLLQEQGECEVERIRRDVLVLFNQSIFQDKNPVYSDVHLSISMPIEHYGYVPILYDISSKELPKRVEDKYHSVVVWVGGETKNNSKLHEWLLHVKEKNIKILFFDNFGFPSNNENLNAFNLSKEENKNKLTSPITVNYTPSYKAYEIPSKGQYREELTKVKDAKKVIEQNYSNGQSSTPIAITSWGGYALSSSFLISINNVNHWTINPYQFIKEALGFDEIPIPDPTTEAGRRILLAHIDGDGFVEFVRMHKSSLSTEYLIEHIYKKYPIPHTISLIQGEMQNLFPELTSRMEEIARELYQIPWIEPASHTLSHPFFWAKVIKAENASPKVGKKYHLPIKNYTFSLKRETVDSVDYVLSLAPKSKQKERIIFWSGDCQPPKSVLEYVEKNNILTLNGGDTTIQKKMPTLSHVAPFGIQHDEYWQIYTGQQNENVYTNNWLGPYWGYRNAIETFQMTEKPYRIKVLNIYYHLYSGSKLASFNALKEVYEWVIKQKTSKLYASQYIKKGQGFYRTALGKTDNGFEIRNQGFLRTLRFDKKININLQQSKGVAGHNFDNNSSYVSLDESGRYELVLNQDTPSPYLIDANGWVEKISIDEKKYTFKIKANIPLEANFRLLKNCKASAPKGFKLKKKNNILSLSSVRKKEVNIVFLCQ
;
A
#
# COMPACT_ATOMS: atom_id res chain seq x y z
N MET A 1 -8.93 12.97 -9.31
CA MET A 1 -8.89 13.61 -7.99
C MET A 1 -8.35 15.02 -8.18
N VAL A 2 -9.19 16.02 -7.91
CA VAL A 2 -8.76 17.43 -7.86
C VAL A 2 -8.16 17.70 -6.49
N VAL A 3 -7.01 18.39 -6.43
CA VAL A 3 -6.29 18.65 -5.18
C VAL A 3 -5.69 20.04 -5.12
N GLU A 4 -5.62 20.59 -3.91
CA GLU A 4 -4.79 21.76 -3.61
C GLU A 4 -3.32 21.31 -3.50
N ALA A 5 -2.52 21.63 -4.51
CA ALA A 5 -1.14 21.16 -4.63
C ALA A 5 -0.20 21.73 -3.55
N ASP A 6 -0.58 22.81 -2.85
CA ASP A 6 0.19 23.33 -1.71
C ASP A 6 -0.14 22.61 -0.39
N ALA A 7 -1.22 21.81 -0.36
CA ALA A 7 -1.68 21.07 0.82
C ALA A 7 -1.23 19.60 0.85
N ILE A 8 -0.74 19.05 -0.27
CA ILE A 8 -0.30 17.65 -0.37
C ILE A 8 1.13 17.53 -0.90
N ASP A 9 1.82 16.43 -0.55
CA ASP A 9 3.15 16.11 -1.09
C ASP A 9 3.04 15.85 -2.61
N ASN A 10 4.00 16.36 -3.39
CA ASN A 10 4.00 16.19 -4.84
C ASN A 10 4.28 14.75 -5.28
N VAL A 11 4.73 13.87 -4.38
CA VAL A 11 4.89 12.43 -4.65
C VAL A 11 3.58 11.80 -5.17
N TYR A 12 2.41 12.28 -4.73
CA TYR A 12 1.12 11.81 -5.23
C TYR A 12 0.92 12.07 -6.73
N ALA A 13 1.37 13.23 -7.20
CA ALA A 13 1.35 13.57 -8.62
C ALA A 13 2.34 12.71 -9.43
N LEU A 14 3.47 12.32 -8.84
CA LEU A 14 4.43 11.40 -9.47
C LEU A 14 3.92 9.95 -9.52
N ARG A 15 3.25 9.48 -8.45
CA ARG A 15 2.65 8.14 -8.36
C ARG A 15 1.46 7.97 -9.30
N TYR A 16 0.64 9.00 -9.45
CA TYR A 16 -0.62 8.96 -10.20
C TYR A 16 -0.79 10.14 -11.17
N PRO A 17 0.16 10.36 -12.10
CA PRO A 17 0.18 11.55 -12.94
C PRO A 17 -1.06 11.69 -13.83
N LYS A 18 -1.69 10.56 -14.17
CA LYS A 18 -2.93 10.50 -14.96
C LYS A 18 -4.23 10.69 -14.15
N LYS A 19 -4.15 10.66 -12.80
CA LYS A 19 -5.33 10.71 -11.91
C LYS A 19 -5.39 12.01 -11.09
N MET A 20 -4.25 12.67 -10.89
CA MET A 20 -4.16 13.93 -10.12
C MET A 20 -4.40 15.14 -11.02
N VAL A 21 -5.32 16.01 -10.58
CA VAL A 21 -5.68 17.26 -11.23
C VAL A 21 -5.37 18.39 -10.24
N ALA A 22 -4.53 19.36 -10.61
CA ALA A 22 -4.18 20.46 -9.72
C ALA A 22 -5.21 21.59 -9.80
N TYR A 23 -5.69 22.04 -8.64
CA TYR A 23 -6.51 23.24 -8.51
C TYR A 23 -5.72 24.51 -8.89
N VAL A 24 -6.34 25.38 -9.68
CA VAL A 24 -5.82 26.69 -10.06
C VAL A 24 -6.98 27.69 -10.11
N SER A 25 -6.99 28.67 -9.21
CA SER A 25 -7.89 29.83 -9.32
C SER A 25 -7.42 30.74 -10.45
N VAL A 26 -8.26 30.99 -11.45
CA VAL A 26 -7.90 31.76 -12.65
C VAL A 26 -8.47 33.18 -12.62
N GLY A 27 -9.69 33.36 -12.13
CA GLY A 27 -10.32 34.69 -12.04
C GLY A 27 -10.01 35.44 -10.75
N GLU A 28 -9.41 34.77 -9.76
CA GLU A 28 -9.14 35.36 -8.45
C GLU A 28 -7.70 35.12 -7.99
N ILE A 29 -7.19 36.08 -7.22
CA ILE A 29 -5.93 36.00 -6.47
C ILE A 29 -6.27 35.60 -5.04
N GLU A 30 -5.49 34.65 -4.49
CA GLU A 30 -5.65 34.10 -3.14
C GLU A 30 -4.43 34.43 -2.27
N PRO A 31 -4.36 35.62 -1.62
CA PRO A 31 -3.19 36.06 -0.86
C PRO A 31 -2.83 35.20 0.34
N TRP A 32 -3.74 34.34 0.83
CA TRP A 32 -3.53 33.46 1.98
C TRP A 32 -2.87 32.12 1.65
N ARG A 33 -2.57 31.84 0.37
CA ARG A 33 -1.89 30.60 -0.02
C ARG A 33 -0.57 30.42 0.72
N LYS A 34 -0.28 29.16 1.10
CA LYS A 34 0.98 28.78 1.76
C LYS A 34 2.19 29.18 0.91
N SER A 35 2.13 28.98 -0.40
CA SER A 35 3.13 29.51 -1.33
C SER A 35 2.87 30.99 -1.65
N LYS A 36 3.42 31.89 -0.83
CA LYS A 36 3.31 33.34 -1.05
C LYS A 36 3.91 33.70 -2.41
N SER A 37 3.09 34.28 -3.28
CA SER A 37 3.53 34.84 -4.57
C SER A 37 3.13 36.31 -4.61
N PRO A 38 4.08 37.24 -4.79
CA PRO A 38 3.74 38.66 -4.87
C PRO A 38 2.86 38.92 -6.09
N TYR A 39 1.84 39.76 -5.93
CA TYR A 39 0.93 40.21 -6.99
C TYR A 39 0.90 41.74 -7.03
N LYS A 40 0.59 42.32 -8.21
CA LYS A 40 0.44 43.77 -8.33
C LYS A 40 -0.99 44.18 -7.99
N LYS A 41 -1.13 45.25 -7.20
CA LYS A 41 -2.46 45.80 -6.85
C LYS A 41 -3.24 46.28 -8.09
N SER A 42 -2.54 46.68 -9.16
CA SER A 42 -3.14 47.07 -10.43
C SER A 42 -3.89 45.95 -11.15
N TRP A 43 -3.69 44.69 -10.76
CA TRP A 43 -4.43 43.56 -11.32
C TRP A 43 -5.79 43.35 -10.66
N VAL A 44 -6.12 44.06 -9.57
CA VAL A 44 -7.31 43.78 -8.76
C VAL A 44 -8.48 44.66 -9.20
N LEU A 45 -9.59 44.02 -9.59
CA LEU A 45 -10.86 44.69 -9.91
C LEU A 45 -11.73 44.90 -8.68
N SER A 46 -11.82 43.89 -7.82
CA SER A 46 -12.67 43.94 -6.62
C SER A 46 -12.25 42.91 -5.57
N LYS A 47 -12.92 42.91 -4.41
CA LYS A 47 -12.68 41.94 -3.33
C LYS A 47 -13.88 41.00 -3.20
N ASN A 48 -13.61 39.70 -3.18
CA ASN A 48 -14.58 38.67 -2.82
C ASN A 48 -14.52 38.45 -1.29
N LYS A 49 -15.53 38.94 -0.56
CA LYS A 49 -15.53 38.90 0.91
C LYS A 49 -15.75 37.49 1.46
N THR A 50 -16.50 36.64 0.76
CA THR A 50 -16.86 35.28 1.20
C THR A 50 -15.62 34.39 1.34
N TRP A 51 -14.72 34.47 0.35
CA TRP A 51 -13.50 33.66 0.30
C TRP A 51 -12.23 34.42 0.66
N ASN A 52 -12.36 35.72 0.98
CA ASN A 52 -11.28 36.67 1.22
C ASN A 52 -10.35 36.93 0.02
N SER A 53 -10.73 36.52 -1.21
CA SER A 53 -10.01 36.68 -2.49
C SER A 53 -10.11 38.06 -3.11
N LEU A 54 -9.27 38.27 -4.12
CA LEU A 54 -9.26 39.47 -4.95
C LEU A 54 -9.60 39.08 -6.38
N VAL A 55 -10.71 39.58 -6.93
CA VAL A 55 -11.09 39.34 -8.32
C VAL A 55 -10.13 40.09 -9.22
N ALA A 56 -9.54 39.39 -10.19
CA ALA A 56 -8.45 39.90 -10.99
C ALA A 56 -8.89 40.32 -12.40
N ASP A 57 -8.17 41.28 -12.98
CA ASP A 57 -8.31 41.72 -14.37
C ASP A 57 -7.55 40.79 -15.31
N LEU A 58 -8.24 39.84 -15.93
CA LEU A 58 -7.65 38.90 -16.89
C LEU A 58 -7.15 39.57 -18.17
N ASN A 59 -7.55 40.82 -18.45
CA ASN A 59 -7.03 41.57 -19.60
C ASN A 59 -5.56 41.97 -19.42
N GLN A 60 -5.04 41.96 -18.18
CA GLN A 60 -3.66 42.27 -17.90
C GLN A 60 -2.76 41.08 -18.29
N GLU A 61 -1.92 41.25 -19.31
CA GLU A 61 -1.00 40.19 -19.77
C GLU A 61 -0.06 39.71 -18.65
N GLU A 62 0.37 40.61 -17.78
CA GLU A 62 1.21 40.28 -16.63
C GLU A 62 0.52 39.34 -15.63
N TYR A 63 -0.81 39.47 -15.46
CA TYR A 63 -1.58 38.59 -14.60
C TYR A 63 -1.75 37.20 -15.26
N GLN A 64 -2.01 37.13 -16.57
CA GLN A 64 -2.01 35.85 -17.29
C GLN A 64 -0.64 35.15 -17.15
N ALA A 65 0.45 35.89 -17.30
CA ALA A 65 1.81 35.36 -17.13
C ALA A 65 2.07 34.84 -15.70
N PHE A 66 1.52 35.52 -14.69
CA PHE A 66 1.56 35.07 -13.29
C PHE A 66 0.89 33.69 -13.11
N ILE A 67 -0.30 33.48 -13.66
CA ILE A 67 -0.99 32.18 -13.59
C ILE A 67 -0.21 31.10 -14.36
N PHE A 68 0.28 31.41 -15.57
CA PHE A 68 1.08 30.47 -16.37
C PHE A 68 2.37 30.03 -15.65
N LYS A 69 2.99 30.91 -14.86
CA LYS A 69 4.15 30.56 -14.03
C LYS A 69 3.78 29.53 -12.98
N ARG A 70 2.62 29.68 -12.31
CA ARG A 70 2.09 28.69 -11.36
C ARG A 70 1.83 27.34 -12.03
N ILE A 71 1.12 27.32 -13.15
CA ILE A 71 0.85 26.09 -13.92
C ILE A 71 2.14 25.41 -14.35
N SER A 72 3.14 26.17 -14.81
CA SER A 72 4.45 25.63 -15.20
C SER A 72 5.17 24.99 -14.00
N LYS A 73 5.06 25.58 -12.81
CA LYS A 73 5.61 25.00 -11.56
C LYS A 73 4.89 23.69 -11.19
N LEU A 74 3.56 23.66 -11.25
CA LEU A 74 2.77 22.45 -11.00
C LEU A 74 3.13 21.32 -11.97
N HIS A 75 3.32 21.65 -13.26
CA HIS A 75 3.78 20.67 -14.25
C HIS A 75 5.16 20.09 -13.89
N LYS A 76 6.10 20.91 -13.44
CA LYS A 76 7.42 20.44 -12.95
C LYS A 76 7.31 19.56 -11.71
N MET A 77 6.29 19.76 -10.87
CA MET A 77 6.03 18.95 -9.67
C MET A 77 5.42 17.57 -9.97
N GLY A 78 5.00 17.31 -11.21
CA GLY A 78 4.45 16.02 -11.65
C GLY A 78 3.00 16.06 -12.11
N TYR A 79 2.27 17.15 -11.85
CA TYR A 79 0.89 17.29 -12.30
C TYR A 79 0.80 17.36 -13.83
N ARG A 80 -0.22 16.74 -14.40
CA ARG A 80 -0.46 16.72 -15.86
C ARG A 80 -1.82 17.27 -16.26
N HIS A 81 -2.67 17.59 -15.30
CA HIS A 81 -4.07 17.98 -15.50
C HIS A 81 -4.41 19.15 -14.56
N PHE A 82 -5.34 20.02 -14.97
CA PHE A 82 -5.65 21.26 -14.27
C PHE A 82 -7.16 21.46 -14.11
N PHE A 83 -7.55 21.89 -12.91
CA PHE A 83 -8.91 22.32 -12.58
C PHE A 83 -8.88 23.84 -12.44
N LEU A 84 -9.56 24.53 -13.35
CA LEU A 84 -9.60 25.98 -13.41
C LEU A 84 -10.87 26.45 -12.69
N ASP A 85 -10.66 27.09 -11.56
CA ASP A 85 -11.73 27.65 -10.74
C ASP A 85 -11.87 29.15 -10.97
N THR A 86 -12.95 29.72 -10.42
CA THR A 86 -13.27 31.17 -10.45
C THR A 86 -13.35 31.76 -11.87
N ILE A 87 -13.66 30.92 -12.85
CA ILE A 87 -13.75 31.35 -14.25
C ILE A 87 -15.02 32.17 -14.54
N ASP A 88 -15.96 32.23 -13.59
CA ASP A 88 -17.15 33.08 -13.60
C ASP A 88 -16.98 34.39 -12.79
N SER A 89 -15.83 34.62 -12.12
CA SER A 89 -15.64 35.84 -11.31
C SER A 89 -15.71 37.15 -12.10
N TYR A 90 -15.59 37.10 -13.43
CA TYR A 90 -15.79 38.28 -14.30
C TYR A 90 -17.22 38.84 -14.24
N HIS A 91 -18.20 38.10 -13.73
CA HIS A 91 -19.57 38.59 -13.50
C HIS A 91 -19.64 39.80 -12.55
N VAL A 92 -18.61 40.03 -11.72
CA VAL A 92 -18.52 41.26 -10.91
C VAL A 92 -18.48 42.54 -11.77
N THR A 93 -18.11 42.40 -13.05
CA THR A 93 -18.04 43.50 -14.02
C THR A 93 -19.31 43.64 -14.87
N ALA A 94 -20.40 42.89 -14.58
CA ALA A 94 -21.61 42.84 -15.42
C ALA A 94 -22.26 44.22 -15.68
N ASN A 95 -22.08 45.18 -14.76
CA ASN A 95 -22.58 46.55 -14.92
C ASN A 95 -21.80 47.36 -15.99
N ASP A 96 -20.56 46.95 -16.32
CA ASP A 96 -19.76 47.50 -17.42
C ASP A 96 -19.69 46.47 -18.56
N LYS A 97 -20.58 46.61 -19.54
CA LYS A 97 -20.69 45.70 -20.69
C LYS A 97 -19.38 45.60 -21.49
N ALA A 98 -18.59 46.67 -21.55
CA ALA A 98 -17.35 46.68 -22.32
C ALA A 98 -16.25 45.91 -21.59
N LEU A 99 -16.09 46.16 -20.29
CA LEU A 99 -15.14 45.42 -19.45
C LEU A 99 -15.53 43.95 -19.34
N PHE A 100 -16.81 43.64 -19.17
CA PHE A 100 -17.34 42.28 -19.12
C PHE A 100 -16.95 41.46 -20.37
N LYS A 101 -17.20 42.01 -21.57
CA LYS A 101 -16.80 41.36 -22.83
C LYS A 101 -15.28 41.23 -22.97
N LYS A 102 -14.50 42.21 -22.50
CA LYS A 102 -13.04 42.12 -22.50
C LYS A 102 -12.56 40.97 -21.61
N GLN A 103 -13.07 40.86 -20.38
CA GLN A 103 -12.75 39.75 -19.48
C GLN A 103 -13.07 38.38 -20.11
N GLN A 104 -14.26 38.23 -20.74
CA GLN A 104 -14.62 36.99 -21.43
C GLN A 104 -13.61 36.63 -22.52
N LYS A 105 -13.26 37.59 -23.40
CA LYS A 105 -12.27 37.37 -24.46
C LYS A 105 -10.88 37.03 -23.89
N ALA A 106 -10.47 37.67 -22.81
CA ALA A 106 -9.19 37.39 -22.17
C ALA A 106 -9.15 35.98 -21.56
N LEU A 107 -10.24 35.54 -20.92
CA LEU A 107 -10.36 34.20 -20.35
C LEU A 107 -10.38 33.11 -21.44
N ILE A 108 -11.14 33.31 -22.52
CA ILE A 108 -11.14 32.43 -23.70
C ILE A 108 -9.72 32.32 -24.26
N SER A 109 -9.05 33.46 -24.48
CA SER A 109 -7.65 33.51 -24.96
C SER A 109 -6.70 32.76 -24.02
N PHE A 110 -6.86 32.92 -22.71
CA PHE A 110 -6.07 32.21 -21.71
C PHE A 110 -6.24 30.69 -21.81
N ILE A 111 -7.47 30.19 -21.94
CA ILE A 111 -7.78 28.76 -22.06
C ILE A 111 -7.19 28.17 -23.35
N HIS A 112 -7.36 28.83 -24.50
CA HIS A 112 -6.71 28.40 -25.75
C HIS A 112 -5.18 28.35 -25.63
N LYS A 113 -4.56 29.38 -25.02
CA LYS A 113 -3.11 29.40 -24.76
C LYS A 113 -2.69 28.24 -23.86
N LEU A 114 -3.50 27.91 -22.85
CA LEU A 114 -3.23 26.82 -21.92
C LEU A 114 -3.29 25.46 -22.61
N HIS A 115 -4.36 25.20 -23.38
CA HIS A 115 -4.51 23.98 -24.16
C HIS A 115 -3.39 23.83 -25.19
N LYS A 116 -3.08 24.91 -25.93
CA LYS A 116 -1.96 24.92 -26.89
C LYS A 116 -0.62 24.59 -26.22
N LYS A 117 -0.37 25.09 -25.01
CA LYS A 117 0.89 24.84 -24.27
C LYS A 117 0.95 23.44 -23.67
N TYR A 118 -0.19 22.88 -23.26
CA TYR A 118 -0.29 21.54 -22.66
C TYR A 118 -1.40 20.71 -23.33
N PRO A 119 -1.24 20.29 -24.60
CA PRO A 119 -2.32 19.68 -25.39
C PRO A 119 -2.77 18.31 -24.87
N LYS A 120 -1.96 17.67 -24.02
CA LYS A 120 -2.29 16.38 -23.36
C LYS A 120 -2.93 16.57 -21.98
N ALA A 121 -3.06 17.81 -21.50
CA ALA A 121 -3.65 18.07 -20.21
C ALA A 121 -5.17 17.99 -20.30
N LYS A 122 -5.78 17.20 -19.40
CA LYS A 122 -7.19 17.36 -19.10
C LYS A 122 -7.39 18.69 -18.39
N ILE A 123 -8.19 19.56 -18.99
CA ILE A 123 -8.60 20.84 -18.44
C ILE A 123 -10.05 20.70 -18.01
N ILE A 124 -10.29 20.88 -16.72
CA ILE A 124 -11.61 20.87 -16.10
C ILE A 124 -11.89 22.30 -15.65
N ILE A 125 -13.09 22.80 -15.88
CA ILE A 125 -13.47 24.14 -15.44
C ILE A 125 -14.63 24.10 -14.44
N ASN A 126 -14.68 25.04 -13.49
CA ASN A 126 -15.84 25.23 -12.63
C ASN A 126 -16.79 26.26 -13.25
N ARG A 127 -17.97 25.86 -13.70
CA ARG A 127 -18.97 26.69 -14.40
C ARG A 127 -18.48 27.24 -15.75
N GLY A 128 -18.68 28.55 -16.02
CA GLY A 128 -18.33 29.20 -17.28
C GLY A 128 -19.18 28.78 -18.49
N PHE A 129 -20.46 28.45 -18.26
CA PHE A 129 -21.35 27.89 -19.27
C PHE A 129 -21.58 28.82 -20.48
N GLU A 130 -21.39 30.12 -20.30
CA GLU A 130 -21.48 31.16 -21.32
C GLU A 130 -20.34 31.08 -22.34
N LEU A 131 -19.20 30.50 -21.96
CA LEU A 131 -17.98 30.47 -22.77
C LEU A 131 -17.84 29.19 -23.60
N LEU A 132 -18.69 28.17 -23.35
CA LEU A 132 -18.53 26.82 -23.89
C LEU A 132 -18.49 26.77 -25.42
N GLU A 133 -19.24 27.62 -26.10
CA GLU A 133 -19.24 27.70 -27.57
C GLU A 133 -17.82 27.89 -28.12
N GLU A 134 -17.02 28.74 -27.46
CA GLU A 134 -15.67 29.09 -27.89
C GLU A 134 -14.61 28.10 -27.37
N ILE A 135 -14.79 27.52 -26.17
CA ILE A 135 -13.73 26.75 -25.48
C ILE A 135 -13.94 25.24 -25.43
N HIS A 136 -15.08 24.69 -25.87
CA HIS A 136 -15.40 23.27 -25.69
C HIS A 136 -14.37 22.31 -26.30
N LYS A 137 -13.61 22.73 -27.31
CA LYS A 137 -12.55 21.92 -27.93
C LYS A 137 -11.26 21.88 -27.10
N ASP A 138 -11.08 22.81 -26.17
CA ASP A 138 -9.86 22.94 -25.35
C ASP A 138 -9.99 22.29 -23.97
N ILE A 139 -11.22 22.04 -23.52
CA ILE A 139 -11.55 21.50 -22.19
C ILE A 139 -12.11 20.08 -22.28
N HIS A 140 -12.20 19.41 -21.14
CA HIS A 140 -12.63 18.00 -21.04
C HIS A 140 -13.87 17.80 -20.18
N ALA A 141 -14.08 18.66 -19.18
CA ALA A 141 -15.19 18.54 -18.26
C ALA A 141 -15.57 19.90 -17.66
N VAL A 142 -16.83 20.02 -17.27
CA VAL A 142 -17.37 21.16 -16.53
C VAL A 142 -17.91 20.66 -15.20
N VAL A 143 -17.47 21.31 -14.12
CA VAL A 143 -17.93 21.09 -12.75
C VAL A 143 -18.88 22.22 -12.35
N ALA A 144 -19.86 21.94 -11.51
CA ALA A 144 -20.62 22.98 -10.82
C ALA A 144 -21.20 22.49 -9.48
N GLU A 145 -21.57 23.45 -8.65
CA GLU A 145 -22.04 23.29 -7.26
C GLU A 145 -23.36 24.09 -7.08
N SER A 146 -24.48 23.50 -6.68
CA SER A 146 -24.79 22.06 -6.52
C SER A 146 -26.16 21.80 -7.15
N LEU A 147 -26.42 20.55 -7.58
CA LEU A 147 -27.62 20.19 -8.33
C LEU A 147 -28.78 19.81 -7.42
N ILE A 148 -28.58 19.02 -6.36
CA ILE A 148 -29.67 18.52 -5.51
C ILE A 148 -29.48 18.78 -4.01
N ALA A 149 -28.23 18.82 -3.53
CA ALA A 149 -27.86 19.00 -2.13
C ALA A 149 -26.76 20.05 -2.00
N ARG A 150 -27.07 21.17 -1.33
CA ARG A 150 -26.23 22.37 -1.28
C ARG A 150 -25.82 22.71 0.15
N TYR A 151 -24.62 23.27 0.30
CA TYR A 151 -24.22 23.99 1.50
C TYR A 151 -24.35 25.49 1.28
N ASN A 152 -25.14 26.17 2.10
CA ASN A 152 -25.26 27.62 2.07
C ASN A 152 -24.19 28.22 2.99
N HIS A 153 -23.15 28.84 2.42
CA HIS A 153 -22.03 29.41 3.18
C HIS A 153 -22.44 30.57 4.10
N ASP A 154 -23.38 31.42 3.67
CA ASP A 154 -23.83 32.57 4.46
C ASP A 154 -24.59 32.13 5.72
N LYS A 155 -25.48 31.15 5.55
CA LYS A 155 -26.31 30.58 6.63
C LYS A 155 -25.64 29.40 7.34
N LYS A 156 -24.47 28.98 6.88
CA LYS A 156 -23.69 27.81 7.36
C LYS A 156 -24.52 26.54 7.55
N ARG A 157 -25.44 26.24 6.62
CA ARG A 157 -26.37 25.11 6.72
C ARG A 157 -26.54 24.36 5.41
N TYR A 158 -26.81 23.07 5.52
CA TYR A 158 -27.18 22.22 4.37
C TYR A 158 -28.65 22.44 4.02
N ILE A 159 -28.94 22.63 2.73
CA ILE A 159 -30.28 22.88 2.20
C ILE A 159 -30.48 22.11 0.89
N ASN A 160 -31.75 21.83 0.56
CA ASN A 160 -32.09 21.40 -0.79
C ASN A 160 -31.87 22.56 -1.77
N VAL A 161 -31.53 22.22 -3.00
CA VAL A 161 -31.39 23.19 -4.10
C VAL A 161 -32.79 23.68 -4.50
N PRO A 162 -33.02 25.02 -4.61
CA PRO A 162 -34.28 25.56 -5.13
C PRO A 162 -34.57 25.05 -6.54
N GLU A 163 -35.85 24.87 -6.88
CA GLU A 163 -36.27 24.33 -8.18
C GLU A 163 -35.73 25.14 -9.37
N SER A 164 -35.76 26.48 -9.28
CA SER A 164 -35.19 27.37 -10.31
C SER A 164 -33.69 27.13 -10.54
N ASP A 165 -32.94 26.88 -9.46
CA ASP A 165 -31.50 26.65 -9.54
C ASP A 165 -31.19 25.25 -10.08
N TYR A 166 -32.03 24.26 -9.72
CA TYR A 166 -31.96 22.92 -10.28
C TYR A 166 -32.17 22.96 -11.79
N GLU A 167 -33.25 23.58 -12.27
CA GLU A 167 -33.58 23.67 -13.70
C GLU A 167 -32.47 24.39 -14.47
N TRP A 168 -32.00 25.54 -13.95
CA TRP A 168 -30.91 26.29 -14.56
C TRP A 168 -29.64 25.47 -14.66
N LEU A 169 -29.22 24.83 -13.56
CA LEU A 169 -27.97 24.06 -13.55
C LEU A 169 -28.09 22.78 -14.38
N TYR A 170 -29.23 22.09 -14.31
CA TYR A 170 -29.49 20.89 -15.09
C TYR A 170 -29.46 21.18 -16.59
N SER A 171 -30.10 22.26 -17.04
CA SER A 171 -30.05 22.70 -18.43
C SER A 171 -28.61 23.01 -18.88
N ASN A 172 -27.81 23.65 -18.03
CA ASN A 172 -26.40 23.91 -18.32
C ASN A 172 -25.53 22.64 -18.36
N PHE A 173 -25.84 21.64 -17.54
CA PHE A 173 -25.21 20.32 -17.67
C PHE A 173 -25.60 19.62 -18.97
N LYS A 174 -26.86 19.72 -19.41
CA LYS A 174 -27.28 19.22 -20.73
C LYS A 174 -26.59 19.94 -21.87
N LYS A 175 -26.44 21.26 -21.79
CA LYS A 175 -25.64 22.05 -22.74
C LYS A 175 -24.18 21.57 -22.78
N THR A 176 -23.56 21.38 -21.61
CA THR A 176 -22.20 20.81 -21.49
C THR A 176 -22.08 19.46 -22.22
N GLN A 177 -23.02 18.55 -21.96
CA GLN A 177 -23.05 17.22 -22.60
C GLN A 177 -23.24 17.30 -24.12
N ALA A 178 -24.04 18.26 -24.61
CA ALA A 178 -24.24 18.49 -26.04
C ALA A 178 -22.94 18.88 -26.78
N TYR A 179 -21.99 19.51 -26.08
CA TYR A 179 -20.64 19.77 -26.60
C TYR A 179 -19.67 18.57 -26.46
N GLY A 180 -20.15 17.41 -26.00
CA GLY A 180 -19.32 16.21 -25.80
C GLY A 180 -18.45 16.24 -24.55
N LEU A 181 -18.73 17.16 -23.61
CA LEU A 181 -17.96 17.33 -22.38
C LEU A 181 -18.57 16.53 -21.22
N GLU A 182 -17.73 16.09 -20.28
CA GLU A 182 -18.21 15.46 -19.05
C GLU A 182 -18.81 16.53 -18.12
N ALA A 183 -20.03 16.32 -17.67
CA ALA A 183 -20.70 17.14 -16.66
C ALA A 183 -20.51 16.50 -15.27
N ILE A 184 -19.99 17.27 -14.32
CA ILE A 184 -19.70 16.83 -12.96
C ILE A 184 -20.43 17.73 -11.96
N SER A 185 -21.18 17.13 -11.03
CA SER A 185 -21.84 17.87 -9.95
C SER A 185 -21.14 17.60 -8.62
N ILE A 186 -20.76 18.67 -7.92
CA ILE A 186 -20.30 18.60 -6.53
C ILE A 186 -21.48 18.94 -5.63
N GLU A 187 -21.78 18.02 -4.73
CA GLU A 187 -22.86 18.13 -3.77
C GLU A 187 -22.34 18.15 -2.34
N TYR A 188 -23.13 18.74 -1.46
CA TYR A 188 -22.77 18.91 -0.07
C TYR A 188 -23.79 18.28 0.88
N SER A 189 -23.31 17.38 1.74
CA SER A 189 -24.11 16.71 2.75
C SER A 189 -23.28 16.36 3.99
N ASN A 190 -23.81 16.64 5.18
CA ASN A 190 -23.28 16.18 6.46
C ASN A 190 -23.87 14.82 6.91
N GLN A 191 -24.60 14.13 6.04
CA GLN A 191 -25.19 12.84 6.35
C GLN A 191 -24.17 11.70 6.21
N SER A 192 -24.60 10.48 6.54
CA SER A 192 -23.75 9.28 6.49
C SER A 192 -23.24 8.97 5.07
N THR A 193 -22.17 8.17 4.97
CA THR A 193 -21.65 7.66 3.68
C THR A 193 -22.73 7.04 2.82
N LYS A 194 -23.63 6.24 3.40
CA LYS A 194 -24.74 5.63 2.68
C LYS A 194 -25.64 6.70 2.03
N ALA A 195 -26.02 7.72 2.79
CA ALA A 195 -26.85 8.81 2.26
C ALA A 195 -26.12 9.61 1.17
N ARG A 196 -24.81 9.84 1.31
CA ARG A 196 -23.99 10.48 0.27
C ARG A 196 -23.93 9.64 -1.02
N VAL A 197 -23.79 8.32 -0.91
CA VAL A 197 -23.85 7.40 -2.07
C VAL A 197 -25.22 7.43 -2.73
N GLU A 198 -26.32 7.47 -1.97
CA GLU A 198 -27.68 7.59 -2.52
C GLU A 198 -27.88 8.90 -3.29
N ILE A 199 -27.35 10.03 -2.78
CA ILE A 199 -27.32 11.31 -3.51
C ILE A 199 -26.52 11.16 -4.81
N ALA A 200 -25.34 10.52 -4.74
CA ALA A 200 -24.49 10.31 -5.91
C ALA A 200 -25.19 9.44 -6.98
N GLN A 201 -25.88 8.37 -6.58
CA GLN A 201 -26.63 7.50 -7.47
C GLN A 201 -27.78 8.24 -8.18
N LYS A 202 -28.52 9.11 -7.48
CA LYS A 202 -29.56 9.95 -8.08
C LYS A 202 -29.00 10.86 -9.18
N ILE A 203 -27.84 11.47 -8.95
CA ILE A 203 -27.18 12.33 -9.94
C ILE A 203 -26.65 11.51 -11.11
N LYS A 204 -26.09 10.33 -10.83
CA LYS A 204 -25.62 9.41 -11.86
C LYS A 204 -26.74 8.99 -12.80
N ALA A 205 -27.94 8.75 -12.28
CA ALA A 205 -29.13 8.43 -13.06
C ALA A 205 -29.55 9.55 -14.03
N LEU A 206 -29.20 10.81 -13.75
CA LEU A 206 -29.40 11.95 -14.65
C LEU A 206 -28.35 12.04 -15.79
N GLY A 207 -27.36 11.14 -15.78
CA GLY A 207 -26.23 11.11 -16.70
C GLY A 207 -25.07 12.02 -16.27
N ILE A 208 -25.07 12.55 -15.04
CA ILE A 208 -24.07 13.49 -14.52
C ILE A 208 -23.12 12.75 -13.58
N THR A 209 -21.83 13.07 -13.60
CA THR A 209 -20.84 12.45 -12.69
C THR A 209 -20.93 13.08 -11.29
N PRO A 210 -21.21 12.32 -10.23
CA PRO A 210 -21.36 12.86 -8.88
C PRO A 210 -20.05 12.93 -8.08
N TYR A 211 -19.96 13.90 -7.18
CA TYR A 211 -19.06 13.89 -6.03
C TYR A 211 -19.73 14.54 -4.83
N VAL A 212 -19.97 13.78 -3.76
CA VAL A 212 -20.75 14.23 -2.60
C VAL A 212 -19.86 14.28 -1.36
N THR A 213 -19.72 15.45 -0.75
CA THR A 213 -18.75 15.72 0.33
C THR A 213 -19.34 16.67 1.39
N ASP A 214 -18.58 17.09 2.38
CA ASP A 214 -19.01 18.12 3.34
C ASP A 214 -18.89 19.53 2.75
N GLY A 215 -19.64 20.48 3.29
CA GLY A 215 -19.71 21.87 2.80
C GLY A 215 -18.38 22.66 2.82
N LEU A 216 -17.33 22.12 3.44
CA LEU A 216 -16.01 22.74 3.52
C LEU A 216 -14.94 21.97 2.73
N LEU A 217 -15.31 20.89 2.02
CA LEU A 217 -14.39 20.01 1.30
C LEU A 217 -13.30 19.43 2.21
N GLN A 218 -13.63 19.23 3.49
CA GLN A 218 -12.72 18.75 4.50
C GLN A 218 -12.74 17.24 4.67
N GLU A 219 -13.74 16.54 4.17
CA GLU A 219 -13.89 15.08 4.23
C GLU A 219 -13.69 14.45 2.85
N GLN A 220 -13.29 13.19 2.82
CA GLN A 220 -13.25 12.44 1.57
C GLN A 220 -14.69 12.19 1.10
N GLY A 221 -15.04 12.75 -0.06
CA GLY A 221 -16.37 12.59 -0.63
C GLY A 221 -16.61 11.20 -1.22
N GLU A 222 -17.89 10.90 -1.43
CA GLU A 222 -18.38 9.66 -2.01
C GLU A 222 -18.84 9.87 -3.47
N CYS A 223 -18.74 8.83 -4.27
CA CYS A 223 -19.25 8.77 -5.64
C CYS A 223 -20.42 7.76 -5.70
N GLU A 224 -20.72 7.19 -6.88
CA GLU A 224 -21.81 6.22 -7.08
C GLU A 224 -21.54 4.82 -6.51
N VAL A 225 -20.29 4.53 -6.14
CA VAL A 225 -19.86 3.25 -5.56
C VAL A 225 -19.47 3.46 -4.10
N GLU A 226 -19.98 2.61 -3.22
CA GLU A 226 -19.60 2.61 -1.80
C GLU A 226 -18.14 2.16 -1.66
N ARG A 227 -17.27 3.05 -1.18
CA ARG A 227 -15.86 2.74 -0.97
C ARG A 227 -15.68 1.87 0.28
N ILE A 228 -14.86 0.83 0.14
CA ILE A 228 -14.41 0.03 1.28
C ILE A 228 -13.17 0.70 1.88
N ARG A 229 -13.28 1.13 3.14
CA ARG A 229 -12.16 1.66 3.92
C ARG A 229 -11.31 0.49 4.41
N ARG A 230 -10.01 0.53 4.16
CA ARG A 230 -9.06 -0.51 4.59
C ARG A 230 -8.11 -0.05 5.67
N ASP A 231 -7.98 1.26 5.90
CA ASP A 231 -7.03 1.79 6.86
C ASP A 231 -7.52 1.51 8.29
N VAL A 232 -6.68 0.89 9.11
CA VAL A 232 -6.90 0.69 10.55
C VAL A 232 -5.93 1.61 11.28
N LEU A 233 -6.44 2.58 12.01
CA LEU A 233 -5.62 3.53 12.76
C LEU A 233 -5.09 2.87 14.02
N VAL A 234 -3.77 2.75 14.15
CA VAL A 234 -3.12 2.14 15.32
C VAL A 234 -2.42 3.22 16.12
N LEU A 235 -3.04 3.65 17.22
CA LEU A 235 -2.49 4.64 18.13
C LEU A 235 -1.45 4.00 19.05
N PHE A 236 -0.25 4.57 19.07
CA PHE A 236 0.83 4.12 19.95
C PHE A 236 1.59 5.30 20.55
N ASN A 237 2.33 5.03 21.62
CA ASN A 237 3.17 6.01 22.28
C ASN A 237 4.64 5.71 21.98
N GLN A 238 5.27 6.45 21.07
CA GLN A 238 6.67 6.20 20.70
C GLN A 238 7.66 6.50 21.84
N SER A 239 7.29 7.34 22.81
CA SER A 239 8.22 7.80 23.85
C SER A 239 8.64 6.71 24.83
N ILE A 240 7.92 5.58 24.87
CA ILE A 240 8.23 4.43 25.75
C ILE A 240 9.16 3.41 25.07
N PHE A 241 9.40 3.54 23.76
CA PHE A 241 10.27 2.62 23.03
C PHE A 241 11.73 2.98 23.27
N GLN A 242 12.56 1.99 23.61
CA GLN A 242 14.00 2.20 23.89
C GLN A 242 14.71 2.88 22.70
N ASP A 243 14.47 2.41 21.48
CA ASP A 243 15.10 2.93 20.26
C ASP A 243 14.32 4.09 19.61
N LYS A 244 13.18 4.50 20.21
CA LYS A 244 12.25 5.48 19.64
C LYS A 244 11.88 5.20 18.18
N ASN A 245 11.81 3.92 17.78
CA ASN A 245 11.44 3.50 16.44
C ASN A 245 10.36 2.40 16.54
N PRO A 246 9.20 2.56 15.86
CA PRO A 246 8.16 1.54 15.87
C PRO A 246 8.52 0.22 15.16
N VAL A 247 9.58 0.18 14.34
CA VAL A 247 9.94 -1.00 13.52
C VAL A 247 10.05 -2.30 14.33
N TYR A 248 10.58 -2.25 15.55
CA TYR A 248 10.71 -3.41 16.45
C TYR A 248 9.76 -3.37 17.64
N SER A 249 8.78 -2.47 17.62
CA SER A 249 7.77 -2.39 18.68
C SER A 249 6.78 -3.55 18.60
N ASP A 250 6.28 -3.99 19.74
CA ASP A 250 5.22 -5.01 19.81
C ASP A 250 3.98 -4.61 19.00
N VAL A 251 3.68 -3.31 18.96
CA VAL A 251 2.60 -2.74 18.16
C VAL A 251 2.78 -3.13 16.70
N HIS A 252 3.95 -2.88 16.11
CA HIS A 252 4.19 -3.20 14.70
C HIS A 252 4.37 -4.70 14.45
N LEU A 253 5.15 -5.37 15.29
CA LEU A 253 5.51 -6.79 15.09
C LEU A 253 4.34 -7.74 15.35
N SER A 254 3.40 -7.38 16.24
CA SER A 254 2.33 -8.28 16.65
C SER A 254 1.02 -8.03 15.90
N ILE A 255 0.58 -6.76 15.73
CA ILE A 255 -0.77 -6.49 15.19
C ILE A 255 -0.80 -6.25 13.69
N SER A 256 0.27 -5.71 13.10
CA SER A 256 0.26 -5.29 11.70
C SER A 256 -0.01 -6.49 10.78
N MET A 257 0.68 -7.61 10.98
CA MET A 257 0.53 -8.79 10.14
C MET A 257 -0.89 -9.41 10.19
N PRO A 258 -1.51 -9.62 11.37
CA PRO A 258 -2.91 -10.07 11.41
C PRO A 258 -3.91 -9.12 10.74
N ILE A 259 -3.71 -7.80 10.83
CA ILE A 259 -4.54 -6.81 10.12
C ILE A 259 -4.36 -6.96 8.61
N GLU A 260 -3.10 -7.06 8.15
CA GLU A 260 -2.77 -7.22 6.74
C GLU A 260 -3.29 -8.52 6.14
N HIS A 261 -3.33 -9.59 6.93
CA HIS A 261 -3.90 -10.87 6.51
C HIS A 261 -5.34 -10.67 6.00
N TYR A 262 -6.16 -9.88 6.69
CA TYR A 262 -7.54 -9.61 6.29
C TYR A 262 -7.69 -8.55 5.19
N GLY A 263 -6.59 -8.08 4.60
CA GLY A 263 -6.60 -7.08 3.52
C GLY A 263 -6.68 -5.64 3.99
N TYR A 264 -6.64 -5.39 5.31
CA TYR A 264 -6.63 -4.06 5.90
C TYR A 264 -5.20 -3.51 6.01
N VAL A 265 -5.05 -2.20 6.15
CA VAL A 265 -3.77 -1.50 6.17
C VAL A 265 -3.55 -0.90 7.56
N PRO A 266 -2.55 -1.37 8.33
CA PRO A 266 -2.23 -0.76 9.62
C PRO A 266 -1.56 0.60 9.42
N ILE A 267 -2.17 1.66 9.97
CA ILE A 267 -1.63 3.03 9.96
C ILE A 267 -1.14 3.36 11.36
N LEU A 268 0.16 3.21 11.58
CA LEU A 268 0.79 3.52 12.86
C LEU A 268 0.80 5.04 13.09
N TYR A 269 0.26 5.48 14.23
CA TYR A 269 0.13 6.88 14.57
C TYR A 269 0.64 7.17 15.99
N ASP A 270 1.78 7.86 16.06
CA ASP A 270 2.41 8.24 17.31
C ASP A 270 1.68 9.41 17.98
N ILE A 271 1.00 9.14 19.10
CA ILE A 271 0.28 10.14 19.88
C ILE A 271 1.18 10.87 20.90
N SER A 272 2.46 10.47 21.00
CA SER A 272 3.43 11.13 21.89
C SER A 272 3.97 12.43 21.30
N SER A 273 3.98 12.55 19.97
CA SER A 273 4.48 13.71 19.23
C SER A 273 3.45 14.39 18.35
N LYS A 274 2.33 13.73 18.02
CA LYS A 274 1.26 14.25 17.13
C LYS A 274 -0.03 14.51 17.89
N GLU A 275 -0.80 15.51 17.46
CA GLU A 275 -2.19 15.70 17.89
C GLU A 275 -3.06 14.53 17.41
N LEU A 276 -4.18 14.26 18.10
CA LEU A 276 -5.10 13.22 17.65
C LEU A 276 -5.71 13.57 16.28
N PRO A 277 -5.92 12.59 15.38
CA PRO A 277 -6.50 12.83 14.08
C PRO A 277 -7.89 13.46 14.18
N LYS A 278 -8.09 14.63 13.57
CA LYS A 278 -9.41 15.29 13.51
C LYS A 278 -10.41 14.55 12.62
N ARG A 279 -9.90 13.78 11.64
CA ARG A 279 -10.67 13.02 10.65
C ARG A 279 -10.47 11.54 10.88
N VAL A 280 -11.55 10.85 11.21
CA VAL A 280 -11.52 9.42 11.48
C VAL A 280 -12.50 8.68 10.58
N GLU A 281 -13.77 9.09 10.64
CA GLU A 281 -14.89 8.45 9.95
C GLU A 281 -14.69 8.29 8.45
N ASP A 282 -14.11 9.26 7.77
CA ASP A 282 -13.97 9.23 6.32
C ASP A 282 -12.72 8.47 5.86
N LYS A 283 -11.76 8.19 6.74
CA LYS A 283 -10.48 7.56 6.39
C LYS A 283 -10.35 6.13 6.89
N TYR A 284 -10.63 5.92 8.18
CA TYR A 284 -10.32 4.66 8.86
C TYR A 284 -11.57 3.77 8.96
N HIS A 285 -11.35 2.48 8.84
CA HIS A 285 -12.36 1.45 9.12
C HIS A 285 -12.57 1.30 10.63
N SER A 286 -11.48 1.22 11.37
CA SER A 286 -11.49 0.97 12.82
C SER A 286 -10.22 1.53 13.48
N VAL A 287 -10.23 1.58 14.82
CA VAL A 287 -9.14 2.11 15.64
C VAL A 287 -8.61 1.04 16.58
N VAL A 288 -7.29 0.97 16.70
CA VAL A 288 -6.57 0.20 17.71
C VAL A 288 -5.84 1.16 18.63
N VAL A 289 -5.91 0.93 19.93
CA VAL A 289 -5.19 1.69 20.96
C VAL A 289 -4.22 0.76 21.66
N TRP A 290 -2.91 0.99 21.48
CA TRP A 290 -1.85 0.23 22.14
C TRP A 290 -0.71 1.19 22.55
N VAL A 291 -0.95 1.93 23.63
CA VAL A 291 -0.13 3.09 24.02
C VAL A 291 0.82 2.82 25.19
N GLY A 292 0.74 1.64 25.82
CA GLY A 292 1.72 1.18 26.80
C GLY A 292 1.88 2.06 28.05
N GLY A 293 0.78 2.63 28.56
CA GLY A 293 0.72 3.37 29.81
C GLY A 293 -0.12 4.63 29.70
N GLU A 294 -0.10 5.46 30.75
CA GLU A 294 -0.75 6.76 30.73
C GLU A 294 0.06 7.78 29.90
N THR A 295 -0.64 8.56 29.08
CA THR A 295 -0.07 9.63 28.25
C THR A 295 -0.32 11.01 28.87
N LYS A 296 0.38 12.05 28.40
CA LYS A 296 0.17 13.44 28.88
C LYS A 296 -1.20 14.02 28.52
N ASN A 297 -1.96 13.38 27.64
CA ASN A 297 -3.21 13.90 27.07
C ASN A 297 -4.40 12.94 27.27
N ASN A 298 -4.41 12.17 28.35
CA ASN A 298 -5.39 11.09 28.55
C ASN A 298 -6.86 11.53 28.45
N SER A 299 -7.23 12.68 29.02
CA SER A 299 -8.61 13.18 28.94
C SER A 299 -9.01 13.49 27.50
N LYS A 300 -8.10 14.09 26.71
CA LYS A 300 -8.33 14.36 25.29
C LYS A 300 -8.45 13.06 24.48
N LEU A 301 -7.66 12.04 24.81
CA LEU A 301 -7.77 10.73 24.17
C LEU A 301 -9.11 10.07 24.49
N HIS A 302 -9.56 10.12 25.75
CA HIS A 302 -10.87 9.59 26.15
C HIS A 302 -12.01 10.29 25.42
N GLU A 303 -12.06 11.62 25.43
CA GLU A 303 -13.06 12.41 24.69
C GLU A 303 -13.07 12.09 23.19
N TRP A 304 -11.88 11.98 22.59
CA TRP A 304 -11.76 11.61 21.18
C TRP A 304 -12.26 10.19 20.91
N LEU A 305 -11.98 9.22 21.79
CA LEU A 305 -12.47 7.84 21.66
C LEU A 305 -13.99 7.76 21.83
N LEU A 306 -14.58 8.59 22.68
CA LEU A 306 -16.05 8.70 22.77
C LEU A 306 -16.63 9.20 21.46
N HIS A 307 -16.02 10.21 20.83
CA HIS A 307 -16.45 10.68 19.52
C HIS A 307 -16.33 9.59 18.43
N VAL A 308 -15.23 8.83 18.41
CA VAL A 308 -15.04 7.69 17.50
C VAL A 308 -16.13 6.62 17.72
N LYS A 309 -16.45 6.33 18.98
CA LYS A 309 -17.51 5.38 19.36
C LYS A 309 -18.90 5.86 18.91
N GLU A 310 -19.23 7.14 19.08
CA GLU A 310 -20.50 7.74 18.64
C GLU A 310 -20.71 7.60 17.12
N LYS A 311 -19.62 7.60 16.35
CA LYS A 311 -19.62 7.37 14.90
C LYS A 311 -19.72 5.89 14.51
N ASN A 312 -19.89 4.99 15.48
CA ASN A 312 -19.93 3.52 15.31
C ASN A 312 -18.66 2.94 14.66
N ILE A 313 -17.51 3.57 14.88
CA ILE A 313 -16.21 3.05 14.46
C ILE A 313 -15.71 2.11 15.56
N LYS A 314 -15.33 0.88 15.21
CA LYS A 314 -14.90 -0.12 16.21
C LYS A 314 -13.55 0.25 16.81
N ILE A 315 -13.43 0.08 18.12
CA ILE A 315 -12.23 0.38 18.90
C ILE A 315 -11.72 -0.91 19.57
N LEU A 316 -10.44 -1.22 19.38
CA LEU A 316 -9.77 -2.33 20.06
C LEU A 316 -8.64 -1.82 20.97
N PHE A 317 -8.75 -2.10 22.26
CA PHE A 317 -7.71 -1.78 23.23
C PHE A 317 -6.78 -2.98 23.46
N PHE A 318 -5.48 -2.74 23.41
CA PHE A 318 -4.46 -3.70 23.81
C PHE A 318 -3.65 -3.17 24.98
N ASP A 319 -3.29 -4.09 25.88
CA ASP A 319 -2.54 -3.86 27.12
C ASP A 319 -3.32 -3.03 28.16
N ASN A 320 -3.73 -1.81 27.83
CA ASN A 320 -4.49 -0.90 28.66
C ASN A 320 -5.41 0.01 27.81
N PHE A 321 -6.23 0.83 28.46
CA PHE A 321 -7.19 1.72 27.77
C PHE A 321 -6.58 3.03 27.24
N GLY A 322 -5.36 3.39 27.67
CA GLY A 322 -4.70 4.65 27.32
C GLY A 322 -5.23 5.89 28.05
N PHE A 323 -6.20 5.74 28.95
CA PHE A 323 -6.74 6.79 29.83
C PHE A 323 -6.95 6.25 31.26
N PRO A 324 -7.06 7.12 32.29
CA PRO A 324 -7.33 6.71 33.66
C PRO A 324 -8.57 5.84 33.74
N SER A 325 -8.36 4.59 34.15
CA SER A 325 -9.39 3.54 34.13
C SER A 325 -10.20 3.52 35.42
N ASN A 326 -10.66 4.70 35.85
CA ASN A 326 -11.62 4.85 36.94
C ASN A 326 -13.05 4.53 36.44
N ASN A 327 -13.98 4.27 37.36
CA ASN A 327 -15.35 3.89 36.99
C ASN A 327 -16.08 4.99 36.19
N GLU A 328 -15.79 6.27 36.45
CA GLU A 328 -16.35 7.40 35.69
C GLU A 328 -16.06 7.28 34.18
N ASN A 329 -14.79 7.06 33.82
CA ASN A 329 -14.38 6.94 32.42
C ASN A 329 -14.79 5.60 31.78
N LEU A 330 -14.75 4.51 32.56
CA LEU A 330 -15.05 3.15 32.08
C LEU A 330 -16.53 2.91 31.82
N ASN A 331 -17.42 3.55 32.59
CA ASN A 331 -18.87 3.42 32.43
C ASN A 331 -19.33 3.76 31.01
N ALA A 332 -18.70 4.74 30.37
CA ALA A 332 -18.99 5.10 28.99
C ALA A 332 -18.71 3.96 27.99
N PHE A 333 -17.93 2.95 28.36
CA PHE A 333 -17.64 1.74 27.59
C PHE A 333 -18.38 0.50 28.13
N ASN A 334 -19.35 0.65 29.03
CA ASN A 334 -20.02 -0.44 29.75
C ASN A 334 -19.05 -1.32 30.55
N LEU A 335 -17.96 -0.70 31.02
CA LEU A 335 -16.94 -1.32 31.85
C LEU A 335 -17.01 -0.76 33.26
N SER A 336 -16.60 -1.58 34.23
CA SER A 336 -16.38 -1.12 35.58
C SER A 336 -15.22 -1.87 36.21
N LYS A 337 -14.70 -1.34 37.30
CA LYS A 337 -13.74 -1.98 38.17
C LYS A 337 -14.29 -2.15 39.58
N GLU A 338 -13.94 -3.25 40.19
CA GLU A 338 -14.16 -3.52 41.60
C GLU A 338 -12.84 -3.88 42.28
N GLU A 339 -12.72 -3.59 43.57
CA GLU A 339 -11.58 -4.01 44.38
C GLU A 339 -11.45 -5.53 44.42
N ASN A 340 -10.25 -6.04 44.23
CA ASN A 340 -9.95 -7.45 44.40
C ASN A 340 -9.73 -7.79 45.88
N LYS A 341 -10.67 -8.54 46.47
CA LYS A 341 -10.65 -8.95 47.88
C LYS A 341 -9.93 -10.29 48.10
N ASN A 342 -9.16 -10.76 47.13
CA ASN A 342 -8.37 -11.99 47.23
C ASN A 342 -6.94 -11.69 47.70
N LYS A 343 -6.21 -12.74 48.10
CA LYS A 343 -4.77 -12.61 48.40
C LYS A 343 -3.97 -12.63 47.09
N LEU A 344 -2.79 -12.01 47.11
CA LEU A 344 -1.84 -12.05 45.99
C LEU A 344 -1.51 -13.48 45.53
N THR A 345 -1.50 -14.43 46.47
CA THR A 345 -1.21 -15.85 46.25
C THR A 345 -2.45 -16.71 45.98
N SER A 346 -3.65 -16.12 45.97
CA SER A 346 -4.87 -16.87 45.68
C SER A 346 -4.81 -17.49 44.28
N PRO A 347 -5.23 -18.76 44.11
CA PRO A 347 -5.27 -19.39 42.80
C PRO A 347 -6.28 -18.68 41.89
N ILE A 348 -5.92 -18.53 40.61
CA ILE A 348 -6.75 -17.91 39.60
C ILE A 348 -7.03 -18.93 38.51
N THR A 349 -8.30 -19.24 38.27
CA THR A 349 -8.72 -20.13 37.18
C THR A 349 -9.03 -19.31 35.94
N VAL A 350 -8.41 -19.66 34.81
CA VAL A 350 -8.64 -18.98 33.53
C VAL A 350 -9.58 -19.81 32.66
N ASN A 351 -10.74 -19.25 32.35
CA ASN A 351 -11.75 -19.87 31.50
C ASN A 351 -11.81 -19.16 30.15
N TYR A 352 -11.83 -19.96 29.07
CA TYR A 352 -12.08 -19.48 27.72
C TYR A 352 -13.55 -19.70 27.39
N THR A 353 -14.18 -18.73 26.73
CA THR A 353 -15.50 -18.96 26.10
C THR A 353 -15.38 -20.07 25.05
N PRO A 354 -16.41 -20.93 24.84
CA PRO A 354 -16.30 -22.13 23.98
C PRO A 354 -15.77 -21.91 22.55
N SER A 355 -15.95 -20.73 21.96
CA SER A 355 -15.42 -20.39 20.63
C SER A 355 -13.92 -20.06 20.63
N TYR A 356 -13.28 -20.04 21.79
CA TYR A 356 -11.88 -19.73 22.00
C TYR A 356 -11.19 -20.83 22.81
N LYS A 357 -9.88 -20.95 22.61
CA LYS A 357 -9.00 -21.84 23.36
C LYS A 357 -7.60 -21.22 23.40
N ALA A 358 -6.73 -21.78 24.24
CA ALA A 358 -5.31 -21.48 24.21
C ALA A 358 -4.76 -21.65 22.78
N TYR A 359 -3.92 -20.71 22.35
CA TYR A 359 -3.36 -20.69 21.00
C TYR A 359 -1.89 -21.13 20.95
N GLU A 360 -0.94 -20.21 21.13
CA GLU A 360 0.50 -20.55 21.18
C GLU A 360 0.92 -20.96 22.59
N ILE A 361 0.35 -20.30 23.60
CA ILE A 361 0.55 -20.58 25.02
C ILE A 361 -0.78 -20.36 25.76
N PRO A 362 -1.12 -21.08 26.83
CA PRO A 362 -2.28 -20.70 27.65
C PRO A 362 -2.06 -19.34 28.32
N SER A 363 -3.11 -18.52 28.35
CA SER A 363 -3.22 -17.34 29.20
C SER A 363 -2.98 -17.70 30.68
N LYS A 364 -2.31 -16.79 31.39
CA LYS A 364 -1.98 -16.94 32.80
C LYS A 364 -2.81 -15.96 33.62
N GLY A 365 -3.49 -16.46 34.66
CA GLY A 365 -4.10 -15.63 35.68
C GLY A 365 -3.02 -14.85 36.42
N GLN A 366 -3.15 -13.52 36.46
CA GLN A 366 -2.29 -12.65 37.26
C GLN A 366 -3.15 -11.89 38.25
N TYR A 367 -2.69 -11.79 39.50
CA TYR A 367 -3.36 -10.97 40.50
C TYR A 367 -3.35 -9.49 40.05
N ARG A 368 -4.47 -8.82 40.27
CA ARG A 368 -4.67 -7.39 40.04
C ARG A 368 -5.39 -6.82 41.25
N GLU A 369 -5.05 -5.59 41.64
CA GLU A 369 -5.73 -4.92 42.76
C GLU A 369 -7.19 -4.58 42.41
N GLU A 370 -7.47 -4.37 41.12
CA GLU A 370 -8.82 -4.12 40.62
C GLU A 370 -9.19 -5.15 39.55
N LEU A 371 -10.42 -5.65 39.62
CA LEU A 371 -10.98 -6.62 38.68
C LEU A 371 -11.85 -5.91 37.65
N THR A 372 -11.60 -6.16 36.36
CA THR A 372 -12.38 -5.55 35.28
C THR A 372 -13.66 -6.34 35.07
N LYS A 373 -14.80 -5.66 35.07
CA LYS A 373 -16.12 -6.19 34.73
C LYS A 373 -16.62 -5.55 33.45
N VAL A 374 -17.44 -6.29 32.73
CA VAL A 374 -18.07 -5.84 31.49
C VAL A 374 -19.52 -6.32 31.46
N LYS A 375 -20.41 -5.45 30.97
CA LYS A 375 -21.81 -5.77 30.67
C LYS A 375 -22.00 -5.94 29.16
N ASP A 376 -22.94 -6.79 28.76
CA ASP A 376 -23.36 -6.98 27.35
C ASP A 376 -22.20 -7.28 26.38
N ALA A 377 -21.36 -8.25 26.75
CA ALA A 377 -20.15 -8.60 26.00
C ALA A 377 -19.95 -10.10 25.87
N LYS A 378 -19.28 -10.50 24.78
CA LYS A 378 -18.70 -11.84 24.61
C LYS A 378 -17.38 -11.89 25.37
N LYS A 379 -17.37 -12.57 26.52
CA LYS A 379 -16.23 -12.65 27.44
C LYS A 379 -15.22 -13.70 26.96
N VAL A 380 -14.28 -13.30 26.11
CA VAL A 380 -13.30 -14.20 25.49
C VAL A 380 -12.49 -14.97 26.54
N ILE A 381 -12.02 -14.26 27.58
CA ILE A 381 -11.39 -14.85 28.76
C ILE A 381 -12.07 -14.32 30.02
N GLU A 382 -12.39 -15.23 30.94
CA GLU A 382 -12.75 -14.91 32.33
C GLU A 382 -11.69 -15.49 33.29
N GLN A 383 -11.35 -14.74 34.33
CA GLN A 383 -10.49 -15.14 35.43
C GLN A 383 -11.34 -15.25 36.69
N ASN A 384 -11.45 -16.45 37.26
CA ASN A 384 -12.26 -16.71 38.44
C ASN A 384 -11.36 -16.90 39.67
N TYR A 385 -11.75 -16.27 40.77
CA TYR A 385 -11.05 -16.29 42.05
C TYR A 385 -11.79 -17.17 43.07
N SER A 386 -11.06 -17.65 44.09
CA SER A 386 -11.59 -18.54 45.12
C SER A 386 -12.73 -17.95 45.95
N ASN A 387 -12.77 -16.62 46.11
CA ASN A 387 -13.83 -15.94 46.88
C ASN A 387 -15.12 -15.68 46.06
N GLY A 388 -15.22 -16.21 44.85
CA GLY A 388 -16.35 -16.00 43.95
C GLY A 388 -16.26 -14.73 43.09
N GLN A 389 -15.25 -13.86 43.30
CA GLN A 389 -14.99 -12.76 42.39
C GLN A 389 -14.45 -13.26 41.05
N SER A 390 -14.62 -12.44 40.02
CA SER A 390 -14.14 -12.72 38.67
C SER A 390 -13.65 -11.46 37.97
N SER A 391 -12.80 -11.61 36.97
CA SER A 391 -12.36 -10.53 36.09
C SER A 391 -12.51 -10.96 34.64
N THR A 392 -12.83 -10.04 33.75
CA THR A 392 -12.91 -10.29 32.31
C THR A 392 -11.81 -9.49 31.62
N PRO A 393 -10.58 -10.03 31.50
CA PRO A 393 -9.46 -9.30 30.90
C PRO A 393 -9.50 -9.24 29.37
N ILE A 394 -10.29 -10.09 28.71
CA ILE A 394 -10.50 -10.04 27.26
C ILE A 394 -11.99 -10.19 26.94
N ALA A 395 -12.54 -9.22 26.22
CA ALA A 395 -13.93 -9.28 25.75
C ALA A 395 -14.13 -8.56 24.41
N ILE A 396 -15.21 -8.93 23.74
CA ILE A 396 -15.74 -8.28 22.55
C ILE A 396 -17.10 -7.68 22.91
N THR A 397 -17.31 -6.41 22.57
CA THR A 397 -18.48 -5.59 22.90
C THR A 397 -19.11 -5.02 21.63
N SER A 398 -20.23 -4.29 21.75
CA SER A 398 -20.83 -3.60 20.61
C SER A 398 -19.96 -2.49 20.02
N TRP A 399 -19.07 -1.87 20.80
CA TRP A 399 -18.18 -0.80 20.34
C TRP A 399 -16.81 -1.32 19.87
N GLY A 400 -16.53 -2.62 20.03
CA GLY A 400 -15.31 -3.25 19.56
C GLY A 400 -14.81 -4.31 20.54
N GLY A 401 -13.64 -4.12 21.15
CA GLY A 401 -13.14 -5.06 22.15
C GLY A 401 -11.94 -4.56 22.93
N TYR A 402 -11.49 -5.37 23.87
CA TYR A 402 -10.29 -5.09 24.63
C TYR A 402 -9.58 -6.38 25.04
N ALA A 403 -8.26 -6.29 25.18
CA ALA A 403 -7.38 -7.36 25.62
C ALA A 403 -6.29 -6.80 26.54
N LEU A 404 -6.42 -7.03 27.85
CA LEU A 404 -5.63 -6.32 28.85
C LEU A 404 -4.39 -7.10 29.29
N SER A 405 -3.26 -6.41 29.36
CA SER A 405 -2.02 -6.89 29.97
C SER A 405 -1.55 -8.28 29.50
N SER A 406 -0.97 -9.10 30.37
CA SER A 406 -0.47 -10.44 30.05
C SER A 406 -1.55 -11.48 29.71
N SER A 407 -2.82 -11.07 29.57
CA SER A 407 -3.90 -11.99 29.27
C SER A 407 -3.92 -12.42 27.81
N PHE A 408 -3.38 -11.59 26.90
CA PHE A 408 -3.40 -11.81 25.44
C PHE A 408 -2.02 -12.07 24.81
N LEU A 409 -0.96 -11.48 25.40
CA LEU A 409 0.44 -11.73 25.03
C LEU A 409 1.27 -12.03 26.28
N ILE A 410 2.08 -13.09 26.20
CA ILE A 410 3.05 -13.46 27.24
C ILE A 410 4.45 -13.41 26.62
N SER A 411 5.35 -12.64 27.24
CA SER A 411 6.75 -12.57 26.82
C SER A 411 7.61 -13.58 27.56
N ILE A 412 8.31 -14.44 26.84
CA ILE A 412 9.28 -15.41 27.37
C ILE A 412 10.60 -15.20 26.62
N ASN A 413 11.67 -14.87 27.34
CA ASN A 413 12.99 -14.57 26.74
C ASN A 413 12.91 -13.53 25.61
N ASN A 414 12.13 -12.45 25.82
CA ASN A 414 11.86 -11.38 24.85
C ASN A 414 11.12 -11.84 23.58
N VAL A 415 10.47 -13.01 23.60
CA VAL A 415 9.61 -13.49 22.52
C VAL A 415 8.16 -13.46 23.00
N ASN A 416 7.31 -12.78 22.23
CA ASN A 416 5.89 -12.66 22.55
C ASN A 416 5.10 -13.85 21.99
N HIS A 417 4.25 -14.43 22.84
CA HIS A 417 3.38 -15.55 22.51
C HIS A 417 1.92 -15.18 22.71
N TRP A 418 1.09 -15.49 21.71
CA TRP A 418 -0.34 -15.25 21.73
C TRP A 418 -1.09 -16.28 22.56
N THR A 419 -1.91 -15.79 23.49
CA THR A 419 -2.71 -16.67 24.35
C THR A 419 -4.02 -17.11 23.70
N ILE A 420 -4.51 -16.32 22.74
CA ILE A 420 -5.71 -16.57 21.92
C ILE A 420 -5.35 -16.37 20.45
N ASN A 421 -6.12 -16.96 19.55
CA ASN A 421 -5.89 -16.80 18.10
C ASN A 421 -6.09 -15.33 17.69
N PRO A 422 -5.02 -14.60 17.27
CA PRO A 422 -5.12 -13.18 16.98
C PRO A 422 -5.98 -12.91 15.75
N TYR A 423 -5.97 -13.79 14.74
CA TYR A 423 -6.79 -13.63 13.54
C TYR A 423 -8.28 -13.59 13.90
N GLN A 424 -8.74 -14.58 14.68
CA GLN A 424 -10.14 -14.66 15.10
C GLN A 424 -10.52 -13.46 15.98
N PHE A 425 -9.72 -13.15 17.01
CA PHE A 425 -10.03 -12.08 17.94
C PHE A 425 -10.07 -10.70 17.26
N ILE A 426 -9.06 -10.37 16.45
CA ILE A 426 -8.99 -9.06 15.77
C ILE A 426 -10.13 -8.93 14.75
N LYS A 427 -10.43 -9.98 13.98
CA LYS A 427 -11.55 -9.97 13.03
C LYS A 427 -12.88 -9.67 13.73
N GLU A 428 -13.18 -10.38 14.83
CA GLU A 428 -14.43 -10.21 15.57
C GLU A 428 -14.48 -8.85 16.30
N ALA A 429 -13.40 -8.42 16.96
CA ALA A 429 -13.36 -7.20 17.75
C ALA A 429 -13.39 -5.91 16.89
N LEU A 430 -12.74 -5.92 15.72
CA LEU A 430 -12.75 -4.78 14.81
C LEU A 430 -13.90 -4.82 13.81
N GLY A 431 -14.65 -5.92 13.74
CA GLY A 431 -15.78 -6.08 12.83
C GLY A 431 -15.36 -6.08 11.36
N PHE A 432 -14.27 -6.77 11.02
CA PHE A 432 -13.78 -6.80 9.63
C PHE A 432 -14.79 -7.44 8.68
N ASP A 433 -15.14 -6.69 7.64
CA ASP A 433 -16.02 -7.12 6.55
C ASP A 433 -15.45 -8.27 5.71
N GLU A 434 -16.35 -9.03 5.07
CA GLU A 434 -15.97 -9.99 4.03
C GLU A 434 -15.72 -9.28 2.70
N ILE A 435 -14.46 -8.93 2.45
CA ILE A 435 -14.01 -8.21 1.25
C ILE A 435 -13.06 -9.06 0.39
N PRO A 436 -12.90 -8.77 -0.91
CA PRO A 436 -11.77 -9.30 -1.68
C PRO A 436 -10.47 -8.78 -1.09
N ILE A 437 -9.56 -9.67 -0.69
CA ILE A 437 -8.28 -9.33 -0.07
C ILE A 437 -7.24 -9.16 -1.18
N PRO A 438 -6.66 -7.95 -1.39
CA PRO A 438 -5.51 -7.81 -2.29
C PRO A 438 -4.37 -8.70 -1.78
N ASP A 439 -3.91 -9.67 -2.58
CA ASP A 439 -2.93 -10.66 -2.12
C ASP A 439 -1.56 -10.44 -2.80
N PRO A 440 -0.53 -9.97 -2.05
CA PRO A 440 0.83 -9.82 -2.59
C PRO A 440 1.63 -11.13 -2.57
N THR A 441 1.09 -12.23 -2.02
CA THR A 441 1.79 -13.52 -1.85
C THR A 441 1.57 -14.50 -3.01
N THR A 442 0.56 -14.23 -3.84
CA THR A 442 0.10 -15.12 -4.91
C THR A 442 0.08 -14.37 -6.25
N GLU A 443 0.45 -15.05 -7.33
CA GLU A 443 0.27 -14.57 -8.70
C GLU A 443 -0.30 -15.72 -9.53
N ALA A 444 -1.36 -15.45 -10.29
CA ALA A 444 -2.03 -16.44 -11.14
C ALA A 444 -2.28 -17.78 -10.44
N GLY A 445 -2.84 -17.74 -9.22
CA GLY A 445 -3.22 -18.93 -8.45
C GLY A 445 -2.08 -19.72 -7.79
N ARG A 446 -0.81 -19.35 -7.98
CA ARG A 446 0.35 -19.99 -7.31
C ARG A 446 1.04 -19.04 -6.33
N ARG A 447 1.58 -19.60 -5.25
CA ARG A 447 2.48 -18.88 -4.34
C ARG A 447 3.68 -18.32 -5.12
N ILE A 448 4.05 -17.07 -4.86
CA ILE A 448 5.18 -16.42 -5.50
C ILE A 448 6.49 -17.00 -4.95
N LEU A 449 7.45 -17.26 -5.84
CA LEU A 449 8.85 -17.52 -5.57
C LEU A 449 9.69 -16.37 -6.12
N LEU A 450 10.57 -15.82 -5.27
CA LEU A 450 11.60 -14.87 -5.66
C LEU A 450 12.92 -15.21 -4.95
N ALA A 451 14.04 -14.80 -5.54
CA ALA A 451 15.34 -14.82 -4.91
C ALA A 451 15.94 -13.41 -4.94
N HIS A 452 16.35 -12.89 -3.79
CA HIS A 452 17.07 -11.62 -3.70
C HIS A 452 18.35 -11.80 -2.88
N ILE A 453 19.43 -11.22 -3.37
CA ILE A 453 20.78 -11.46 -2.85
C ILE A 453 21.45 -10.13 -2.55
N ASP A 454 21.88 -9.98 -1.30
CA ASP A 454 22.62 -8.82 -0.82
C ASP A 454 24.10 -8.93 -1.22
N GLY A 455 24.70 -7.78 -1.51
CA GLY A 455 26.01 -7.68 -2.14
C GLY A 455 27.20 -8.09 -1.26
N ASP A 456 26.96 -8.40 0.01
CA ASP A 456 28.01 -8.66 0.99
C ASP A 456 28.85 -9.90 0.67
N GLY A 457 30.16 -9.72 0.74
CA GLY A 457 31.12 -10.81 0.62
C GLY A 457 31.38 -11.21 -0.83
N PHE A 458 31.26 -10.28 -1.78
CA PHE A 458 31.62 -10.52 -3.18
C PHE A 458 33.04 -11.09 -3.31
N VAL A 459 33.97 -10.54 -2.51
CA VAL A 459 35.40 -10.87 -2.51
C VAL A 459 35.78 -12.08 -1.66
N GLU A 460 34.84 -12.70 -0.96
CA GLU A 460 35.20 -13.78 -0.04
C GLU A 460 35.70 -15.01 -0.82
N PHE A 461 36.88 -15.52 -0.49
CA PHE A 461 37.42 -16.73 -1.14
C PHE A 461 36.71 -17.99 -0.66
N VAL A 462 36.48 -18.92 -1.58
CA VAL A 462 35.94 -20.24 -1.25
C VAL A 462 36.99 -21.04 -0.48
N ARG A 463 36.65 -21.47 0.74
CA ARG A 463 37.60 -22.18 1.62
C ARG A 463 38.10 -23.49 1.02
N MET A 464 37.28 -24.16 0.21
CA MET A 464 37.62 -25.42 -0.46
C MET A 464 38.33 -25.22 -1.81
N HIS A 465 38.21 -24.04 -2.41
CA HIS A 465 38.78 -23.68 -3.71
C HIS A 465 39.40 -22.28 -3.61
N LYS A 466 40.57 -22.20 -2.99
CA LYS A 466 41.18 -20.93 -2.53
C LYS A 466 41.47 -19.91 -3.64
N SER A 467 41.42 -20.28 -4.92
CA SER A 467 41.58 -19.37 -6.06
C SER A 467 40.28 -18.74 -6.56
N SER A 468 39.12 -19.31 -6.17
CA SER A 468 37.80 -18.84 -6.58
C SER A 468 37.16 -17.94 -5.53
N LEU A 469 36.57 -16.84 -5.98
CA LEU A 469 35.68 -16.02 -5.19
C LEU A 469 34.34 -16.73 -5.01
N SER A 470 33.65 -16.41 -3.92
CA SER A 470 32.33 -16.95 -3.58
C SER A 470 31.31 -16.69 -4.70
N THR A 471 31.35 -15.50 -5.31
CA THR A 471 30.47 -15.14 -6.43
C THR A 471 30.68 -16.01 -7.66
N GLU A 472 31.94 -16.29 -8.06
CA GLU A 472 32.25 -17.19 -9.19
C GLU A 472 31.69 -18.60 -8.91
N TYR A 473 31.88 -19.07 -7.67
CA TYR A 473 31.39 -20.38 -7.27
C TYR A 473 29.85 -20.47 -7.30
N LEU A 474 29.15 -19.40 -6.86
CA LEU A 474 27.69 -19.31 -6.94
C LEU A 474 27.18 -19.20 -8.39
N ILE A 475 27.90 -18.49 -9.28
CA ILE A 475 27.58 -18.43 -10.70
C ILE A 475 27.50 -19.84 -11.30
N GLU A 476 28.55 -20.65 -11.08
CA GLU A 476 28.63 -21.99 -11.64
C GLU A 476 27.61 -22.95 -11.01
N HIS A 477 27.49 -22.95 -9.69
CA HIS A 477 26.80 -24.04 -9.00
C HIS A 477 25.35 -23.73 -8.62
N ILE A 478 24.96 -22.45 -8.58
CA ILE A 478 23.58 -22.01 -8.27
C ILE A 478 22.97 -21.31 -9.47
N TYR A 479 23.53 -20.18 -9.90
CA TYR A 479 22.84 -19.27 -10.81
C TYR A 479 22.68 -19.84 -12.23
N LYS A 480 23.70 -20.51 -12.78
CA LYS A 480 23.59 -21.21 -14.08
C LYS A 480 22.72 -22.48 -13.99
N LYS A 481 22.63 -23.10 -12.81
CA LYS A 481 21.94 -24.37 -12.59
C LYS A 481 20.44 -24.23 -12.34
N TYR A 482 20.02 -23.19 -11.62
CA TYR A 482 18.62 -22.99 -11.23
C TYR A 482 18.01 -21.79 -11.97
N PRO A 483 17.24 -22.00 -13.06
CA PRO A 483 16.66 -20.93 -13.85
C PRO A 483 15.42 -20.35 -13.17
N ILE A 484 15.62 -19.64 -12.06
CA ILE A 484 14.61 -18.82 -11.38
C ILE A 484 15.01 -17.34 -11.43
N PRO A 485 14.07 -16.39 -11.34
CA PRO A 485 14.41 -14.98 -11.26
C PRO A 485 15.20 -14.66 -9.99
N HIS A 486 16.42 -14.15 -10.17
CA HIS A 486 17.23 -13.62 -9.09
C HIS A 486 17.38 -12.12 -9.29
N THR A 487 17.29 -11.36 -8.21
CA THR A 487 17.72 -9.97 -8.20
C THR A 487 18.94 -9.86 -7.29
N ILE A 488 20.09 -9.49 -7.85
CA ILE A 488 21.37 -9.54 -7.14
C ILE A 488 21.96 -8.14 -7.06
N SER A 489 22.23 -7.72 -5.82
CA SER A 489 22.80 -6.43 -5.53
C SER A 489 24.33 -6.45 -5.38
N LEU A 490 24.96 -5.29 -5.58
CA LEU A 490 26.40 -5.08 -5.35
C LEU A 490 26.64 -3.83 -4.51
N ILE A 491 27.66 -3.86 -3.67
CA ILE A 491 28.14 -2.70 -2.91
C ILE A 491 29.20 -1.99 -3.76
N GLN A 492 28.93 -0.77 -4.23
CA GLN A 492 29.86 -0.07 -5.14
C GLN A 492 31.24 0.16 -4.49
N GLY A 493 31.28 0.47 -3.19
CA GLY A 493 32.53 0.67 -2.46
C GLY A 493 33.43 -0.57 -2.44
N GLU A 494 32.83 -1.76 -2.30
CA GLU A 494 33.55 -3.04 -2.37
C GLU A 494 34.14 -3.24 -3.76
N MET A 495 33.35 -3.01 -4.80
CA MET A 495 33.74 -3.22 -6.19
C MET A 495 34.88 -2.31 -6.67
N GLN A 496 34.92 -1.04 -6.23
CA GLN A 496 35.84 -0.04 -6.81
C GLN A 496 36.92 0.50 -5.86
N ASN A 497 36.76 0.38 -4.54
CA ASN A 497 37.60 1.11 -3.58
C ASN A 497 38.30 0.23 -2.55
N LEU A 498 37.60 -0.76 -1.99
CA LEU A 498 38.14 -1.55 -0.88
C LEU A 498 39.21 -2.56 -1.31
N PHE A 499 39.13 -3.06 -2.55
CA PHE A 499 40.02 -4.10 -3.08
C PHE A 499 40.57 -3.71 -4.47
N PRO A 500 41.52 -2.75 -4.56
CA PRO A 500 42.03 -2.24 -5.83
C PRO A 500 42.62 -3.33 -6.75
N GLU A 501 43.32 -4.30 -6.16
CA GLU A 501 43.95 -5.41 -6.89
C GLU A 501 42.94 -6.39 -7.51
N LEU A 502 41.72 -6.47 -6.95
CA LEU A 502 40.66 -7.36 -7.42
C LEU A 502 39.61 -6.63 -8.28
N THR A 503 39.65 -5.31 -8.35
CA THR A 503 38.60 -4.47 -8.98
C THR A 503 38.27 -4.93 -10.40
N SER A 504 39.28 -5.09 -11.27
CA SER A 504 39.05 -5.52 -12.66
C SER A 504 38.42 -6.91 -12.76
N ARG A 505 38.88 -7.87 -11.95
CA ARG A 505 38.33 -9.23 -11.89
C ARG A 505 36.88 -9.22 -11.39
N MET A 506 36.59 -8.43 -10.36
CA MET A 506 35.24 -8.32 -9.82
C MET A 506 34.26 -7.73 -10.82
N GLU A 507 34.64 -6.66 -11.54
CA GLU A 507 33.78 -6.09 -12.57
C GLU A 507 33.54 -7.06 -13.73
N GLU A 508 34.54 -7.86 -14.11
CA GLU A 508 34.38 -8.93 -15.11
C GLU A 508 33.38 -10.00 -14.64
N ILE A 509 33.53 -10.49 -13.41
CA ILE A 509 32.59 -11.45 -12.79
C ILE A 509 31.17 -10.86 -12.70
N ALA A 510 31.04 -9.58 -12.32
CA ALA A 510 29.75 -8.91 -12.25
C ALA A 510 29.09 -8.77 -13.64
N ARG A 511 29.87 -8.51 -14.69
CA ARG A 511 29.38 -8.52 -16.08
C ARG A 511 28.91 -9.91 -16.46
N GLU A 512 29.68 -10.97 -16.18
CA GLU A 512 29.27 -12.35 -16.42
C GLU A 512 27.96 -12.69 -15.70
N LEU A 513 27.88 -12.39 -14.41
CA LEU A 513 26.69 -12.55 -13.58
C LEU A 513 25.46 -11.92 -14.26
N TYR A 514 25.57 -10.66 -14.66
CA TYR A 514 24.47 -9.94 -15.30
C TYR A 514 24.20 -10.34 -16.75
N GLN A 515 25.01 -11.19 -17.39
CA GLN A 515 24.63 -11.82 -18.65
C GLN A 515 23.62 -12.96 -18.46
N ILE A 516 23.55 -13.59 -17.29
CA ILE A 516 22.65 -14.73 -17.05
C ILE A 516 21.19 -14.31 -17.23
N PRO A 517 20.38 -14.93 -18.12
CA PRO A 517 19.10 -14.37 -18.56
C PRO A 517 18.06 -14.08 -17.47
N TRP A 518 18.11 -14.81 -16.36
CA TRP A 518 17.17 -14.70 -15.24
C TRP A 518 17.74 -13.91 -14.04
N ILE A 519 18.80 -13.12 -14.23
CA ILE A 519 19.35 -12.23 -13.20
C ILE A 519 19.01 -10.77 -13.50
N GLU A 520 18.50 -10.06 -12.51
CA GLU A 520 18.20 -8.63 -12.49
C GLU A 520 19.21 -7.88 -11.59
N PRO A 521 19.80 -6.76 -12.04
CA PRO A 521 20.75 -5.98 -11.24
C PRO A 521 20.05 -5.14 -10.16
N ALA A 522 20.70 -5.00 -9.01
CA ALA A 522 20.30 -4.08 -7.93
C ALA A 522 21.52 -3.42 -7.27
N SER A 523 21.32 -2.34 -6.53
CA SER A 523 22.38 -1.72 -5.72
C SER A 523 22.22 -2.09 -4.25
N HIS A 524 23.34 -2.33 -3.57
CA HIS A 524 23.42 -2.40 -2.12
C HIS A 524 24.15 -1.17 -1.57
N THR A 525 23.85 -0.01 -2.18
CA THR A 525 24.41 1.33 -1.90
C THR A 525 25.90 1.48 -2.26
N LEU A 526 26.46 2.65 -1.96
CA LEU A 526 27.88 2.91 -2.14
C LEU A 526 28.68 2.43 -0.93
N SER A 527 28.33 2.92 0.25
CA SER A 527 29.14 2.71 1.46
C SER A 527 28.66 1.57 2.34
N HIS A 528 27.55 0.92 1.98
CA HIS A 528 26.86 -0.02 2.85
C HIS A 528 26.61 0.59 4.25
N PRO A 529 25.75 1.62 4.38
CA PRO A 529 25.32 2.12 5.68
C PRO A 529 24.90 0.99 6.61
N PHE A 530 25.56 0.88 7.77
CA PHE A 530 25.18 -0.03 8.85
C PHE A 530 24.02 0.53 9.67
N PHE A 531 23.96 1.86 9.81
CA PHE A 531 22.90 2.56 10.54
C PHE A 531 22.47 3.82 9.79
N TRP A 532 21.34 3.74 9.07
CA TRP A 532 20.92 4.81 8.16
C TRP A 532 20.67 6.15 8.86
N ALA A 533 20.01 6.14 10.02
CA ALA A 533 19.73 7.37 10.77
C ALA A 533 21.01 8.04 11.34
N LYS A 534 22.11 7.30 11.45
CA LYS A 534 23.40 7.80 11.95
C LYS A 534 24.29 8.28 10.82
N VAL A 535 24.40 7.52 9.72
CA VAL A 535 25.31 7.82 8.61
C VAL A 535 24.99 9.15 7.92
N ILE A 536 23.72 9.56 7.92
CA ILE A 536 23.27 10.82 7.30
C ILE A 536 23.83 12.06 8.00
N LYS A 537 24.34 11.93 9.24
CA LYS A 537 24.90 13.03 10.01
C LYS A 537 26.35 13.27 9.56
N ALA A 538 26.67 14.51 9.20
CA ALA A 538 27.97 14.87 8.62
C ALA A 538 29.18 14.44 9.47
N GLU A 539 29.09 14.52 10.80
CA GLU A 539 30.11 14.06 11.76
C GLU A 539 30.46 12.56 11.66
N ASN A 540 29.52 11.75 11.21
CA ASN A 540 29.66 10.29 11.11
C ASN A 540 30.26 9.82 9.78
N ALA A 541 30.49 10.74 8.84
CA ALA A 541 31.07 10.44 7.53
C ALA A 541 32.62 10.45 7.52
N SER A 542 33.27 10.75 8.65
CA SER A 542 34.74 10.74 8.78
C SER A 542 35.31 9.33 8.84
N PRO A 543 36.45 9.00 8.20
CA PRO A 543 37.07 7.67 8.23
C PRO A 543 37.40 7.10 9.62
N LYS A 544 37.57 7.96 10.65
CA LYS A 544 37.87 7.53 12.03
C LYS A 544 36.61 7.13 12.82
N VAL A 545 35.49 7.81 12.60
CA VAL A 545 34.20 7.57 13.28
C VAL A 545 33.30 6.64 12.45
N GLY A 546 33.39 6.76 11.13
CA GLY A 546 32.57 6.09 10.12
C GLY A 546 32.76 4.59 10.01
N LYS A 547 33.88 4.02 10.49
CA LYS A 547 34.05 2.55 10.59
C LYS A 547 32.93 1.87 11.40
N LYS A 548 32.24 2.62 12.26
CA LYS A 548 31.09 2.14 13.06
C LYS A 548 29.76 2.20 12.30
N TYR A 549 29.68 2.95 11.21
CA TYR A 549 28.41 3.30 10.56
C TYR A 549 28.37 2.98 9.06
N HIS A 550 29.51 2.75 8.41
CA HIS A 550 29.63 2.36 7.01
C HIS A 550 30.98 1.69 6.74
N LEU A 551 31.16 1.10 5.54
CA LEU A 551 32.43 0.52 5.12
C LEU A 551 33.55 1.57 5.00
N PRO A 552 34.82 1.22 5.28
CA PRO A 552 35.93 2.18 5.36
C PRO A 552 36.44 2.65 3.98
N ILE A 553 35.57 3.27 3.20
CA ILE A 553 35.89 3.82 1.87
C ILE A 553 36.78 5.07 2.01
N LYS A 554 37.88 5.11 1.27
CA LYS A 554 38.83 6.23 1.26
C LYS A 554 38.13 7.51 0.79
N ASN A 555 38.34 8.61 1.51
CA ASN A 555 37.77 9.95 1.22
C ASN A 555 36.24 9.96 1.07
N TYR A 556 35.55 9.09 1.82
CA TYR A 556 34.10 9.05 1.83
C TYR A 556 33.48 10.30 2.49
N THR A 557 32.36 10.75 1.93
CA THR A 557 31.46 11.71 2.57
C THR A 557 30.05 11.34 2.16
N PHE A 558 29.13 11.28 3.12
CA PHE A 558 27.75 10.89 2.86
C PHE A 558 27.11 11.84 1.82
N SER A 559 26.50 11.25 0.81
CA SER A 559 25.68 11.96 -0.16
C SER A 559 24.53 11.06 -0.56
N LEU A 560 23.31 11.55 -0.36
CA LEU A 560 22.11 10.78 -0.67
C LEU A 560 22.06 10.35 -2.14
N LYS A 561 22.49 11.23 -3.06
CA LYS A 561 22.60 10.91 -4.49
C LYS A 561 23.62 9.80 -4.75
N ARG A 562 24.77 9.84 -4.07
CA ARG A 562 25.83 8.84 -4.23
C ARG A 562 25.44 7.46 -3.68
N GLU A 563 24.77 7.44 -2.53
CA GLU A 563 24.27 6.20 -1.91
C GLU A 563 23.07 5.56 -2.61
N THR A 564 22.42 6.30 -3.52
CA THR A 564 21.18 5.84 -4.16
C THR A 564 21.26 5.87 -5.67
N VAL A 565 21.08 7.03 -6.30
CA VAL A 565 21.01 7.18 -7.76
C VAL A 565 22.33 6.72 -8.41
N ASP A 566 23.47 7.19 -7.92
CA ASP A 566 24.76 6.92 -8.56
C ASP A 566 25.22 5.48 -8.35
N SER A 567 24.98 4.90 -7.17
CA SER A 567 25.30 3.50 -6.91
C SER A 567 24.42 2.55 -7.73
N VAL A 568 23.15 2.90 -7.98
CA VAL A 568 22.29 2.19 -8.92
C VAL A 568 22.84 2.31 -10.34
N ASP A 569 23.17 3.52 -10.80
CA ASP A 569 23.71 3.74 -12.15
C ASP A 569 25.02 2.97 -12.38
N TYR A 570 25.89 2.92 -11.37
CA TYR A 570 27.11 2.12 -11.42
C TYR A 570 26.79 0.64 -11.67
N VAL A 571 25.93 0.02 -10.86
CA VAL A 571 25.61 -1.41 -11.03
C VAL A 571 24.91 -1.66 -12.37
N LEU A 572 24.00 -0.79 -12.79
CA LEU A 572 23.34 -0.92 -14.08
C LEU A 572 24.35 -0.85 -15.25
N SER A 573 25.44 -0.09 -15.12
CA SER A 573 26.51 -0.02 -16.13
C SER A 573 27.27 -1.33 -16.33
N LEU A 574 27.21 -2.25 -15.35
CA LEU A 574 27.77 -3.60 -15.44
C LEU A 574 26.83 -4.58 -16.15
N ALA A 575 25.54 -4.24 -16.27
CA ALA A 575 24.53 -5.09 -16.91
C ALA A 575 24.29 -4.73 -18.39
N PRO A 576 23.83 -5.68 -19.22
CA PRO A 576 23.37 -5.38 -20.58
C PRO A 576 22.25 -4.33 -20.61
N LYS A 577 22.20 -3.49 -21.65
CA LYS A 577 21.17 -2.43 -21.82
C LYS A 577 19.74 -2.93 -21.64
N SER A 578 19.43 -4.18 -22.03
CA SER A 578 18.11 -4.78 -21.87
C SER A 578 17.66 -4.93 -20.41
N LYS A 579 18.60 -4.90 -19.46
CA LYS A 579 18.39 -5.05 -18.01
C LYS A 579 18.53 -3.74 -17.23
N GLN A 580 18.82 -2.62 -17.88
CA GLN A 580 19.01 -1.32 -17.24
C GLN A 580 17.70 -0.52 -17.05
N LYS A 581 16.57 -1.22 -16.93
CA LYS A 581 15.23 -0.60 -16.89
C LYS A 581 14.76 -0.31 -15.47
N GLU A 582 14.88 -1.30 -14.60
CA GLU A 582 14.43 -1.21 -13.21
C GLU A 582 15.58 -0.69 -12.35
N ARG A 583 15.29 0.28 -11.48
CA ARG A 583 16.24 0.84 -10.52
C ARG A 583 15.90 0.30 -9.14
N ILE A 584 16.83 -0.41 -8.51
CA ILE A 584 16.53 -1.20 -7.30
C ILE A 584 17.62 -0.98 -6.27
N ILE A 585 17.22 -0.76 -5.02
CA ILE A 585 18.10 -0.78 -3.85
C ILE A 585 17.61 -1.85 -2.87
N PHE A 586 18.54 -2.65 -2.38
CA PHE A 586 18.33 -3.45 -1.17
C PHE A 586 18.91 -2.70 0.00
N TRP A 587 18.11 -2.45 1.04
CA TRP A 587 18.58 -1.68 2.19
C TRP A 587 19.69 -2.43 2.91
N SER A 588 20.83 -1.75 3.11
CA SER A 588 21.97 -2.27 3.87
C SER A 588 21.76 -2.09 5.38
N GLY A 589 22.52 -2.84 6.16
CA GLY A 589 22.66 -2.63 7.61
C GLY A 589 21.36 -2.84 8.38
N ASP A 590 21.02 -1.88 9.25
CA ASP A 590 19.81 -1.90 10.08
C ASP A 590 18.50 -1.90 9.27
N CYS A 591 18.56 -1.67 7.96
CA CYS A 591 17.39 -1.57 7.09
C CYS A 591 16.36 -0.53 7.58
N GLN A 592 16.81 0.56 8.23
CA GLN A 592 15.94 1.61 8.76
C GLN A 592 16.18 2.96 8.07
N PRO A 593 15.88 3.08 6.77
CA PRO A 593 16.03 4.34 6.05
C PRO A 593 15.09 5.40 6.66
N PRO A 594 15.57 6.60 7.01
CA PRO A 594 14.70 7.67 7.46
C PRO A 594 13.81 8.17 6.31
N LYS A 595 12.73 8.88 6.66
CA LYS A 595 11.77 9.46 5.70
C LYS A 595 12.43 10.17 4.51
N SER A 596 13.46 10.99 4.76
CA SER A 596 14.13 11.76 3.69
C SER A 596 14.80 10.87 2.65
N VAL A 597 15.28 9.68 3.04
CA VAL A 597 15.87 8.70 2.13
C VAL A 597 14.77 8.02 1.32
N LEU A 598 13.70 7.57 1.99
CA LEU A 598 12.52 6.97 1.33
C LEU A 598 11.87 7.91 0.32
N GLU A 599 11.74 9.19 0.68
CA GLU A 599 11.25 10.25 -0.21
C GLU A 599 12.13 10.39 -1.46
N TYR A 600 13.44 10.43 -1.26
CA TYR A 600 14.38 10.63 -2.37
C TYR A 600 14.38 9.46 -3.35
N VAL A 601 14.40 8.21 -2.85
CA VAL A 601 14.38 7.03 -3.72
C VAL A 601 13.07 6.93 -4.52
N GLU A 602 11.92 7.22 -3.90
CA GLU A 602 10.64 7.16 -4.62
C GLU A 602 10.51 8.27 -5.66
N LYS A 603 10.96 9.49 -5.36
CA LYS A 603 10.99 10.61 -6.34
C LYS A 603 11.89 10.30 -7.55
N ASN A 604 12.87 9.42 -7.40
CA ASN A 604 13.76 8.97 -8.46
C ASN A 604 13.35 7.62 -9.08
N ASN A 605 12.13 7.13 -8.81
CA ASN A 605 11.61 5.84 -9.29
C ASN A 605 12.52 4.64 -8.95
N ILE A 606 13.13 4.65 -7.76
CA ILE A 606 13.95 3.55 -7.26
C ILE A 606 13.07 2.67 -6.35
N LEU A 607 13.00 1.38 -6.68
CA LEU A 607 12.32 0.35 -5.91
C LEU A 607 13.22 -0.10 -4.76
N THR A 608 12.64 -0.36 -3.59
CA THR A 608 13.42 -0.73 -2.41
C THR A 608 12.85 -1.92 -1.66
N LEU A 609 13.74 -2.80 -1.17
CA LEU A 609 13.41 -4.00 -0.39
C LEU A 609 14.39 -4.13 0.80
N ASN A 610 14.05 -5.00 1.76
CA ASN A 610 14.75 -5.37 3.00
C ASN A 610 14.12 -4.73 4.26
N GLY A 611 14.49 -5.31 5.41
CA GLY A 611 13.80 -5.15 6.68
C GLY A 611 12.68 -6.18 6.88
N GLY A 612 12.21 -6.30 8.12
CA GLY A 612 11.20 -7.27 8.54
C GLY A 612 11.77 -8.65 8.84
N ASP A 613 11.49 -9.17 10.03
CA ASP A 613 12.15 -10.38 10.56
C ASP A 613 11.22 -11.61 10.57
N THR A 614 10.92 -12.14 9.38
CA THR A 614 10.17 -13.41 9.30
C THR A 614 11.12 -14.60 9.44
N THR A 615 11.07 -15.26 10.61
CA THR A 615 11.96 -16.37 11.01
C THR A 615 11.24 -17.52 11.72
N ILE A 616 9.89 -17.53 11.71
CA ILE A 616 9.09 -18.56 12.37
C ILE A 616 9.58 -19.97 12.02
N GLN A 617 9.75 -20.82 13.03
CA GLN A 617 10.31 -22.17 12.93
C GLN A 617 9.58 -23.09 13.90
N LYS A 618 9.68 -24.41 13.74
CA LYS A 618 8.99 -25.35 14.64
C LYS A 618 9.48 -25.24 16.09
N LYS A 619 10.76 -24.89 16.27
CA LYS A 619 11.36 -24.63 17.60
C LYS A 619 10.87 -23.33 18.25
N MET A 620 10.29 -22.42 17.46
CA MET A 620 9.76 -21.13 17.91
C MET A 620 8.49 -20.79 17.10
N PRO A 621 7.39 -21.54 17.32
CA PRO A 621 6.21 -21.52 16.46
C PRO A 621 5.24 -20.39 16.85
N THR A 622 5.74 -19.16 16.91
CA THR A 622 4.94 -17.97 17.26
C THR A 622 4.83 -17.01 16.08
N LEU A 623 3.65 -16.39 15.94
CA LEU A 623 3.37 -15.37 14.95
C LEU A 623 4.16 -14.08 15.17
N SER A 624 4.74 -13.83 16.36
CA SER A 624 5.62 -12.69 16.59
C SER A 624 6.92 -12.76 15.76
N HIS A 625 7.28 -13.95 15.26
CA HIS A 625 8.37 -14.18 14.32
C HIS A 625 7.93 -14.11 12.84
N VAL A 626 6.81 -13.45 12.55
CA VAL A 626 6.31 -13.21 11.20
C VAL A 626 6.03 -11.71 11.01
N ALA A 627 6.93 -11.03 10.31
CA ALA A 627 6.80 -9.60 10.06
C ALA A 627 5.61 -9.27 9.13
N PRO A 628 5.08 -8.03 9.15
CA PRO A 628 4.14 -7.54 8.13
C PRO A 628 4.80 -7.41 6.74
N PHE A 629 4.06 -7.01 5.71
CA PHE A 629 4.57 -6.77 4.35
C PHE A 629 5.47 -5.52 4.24
N GLY A 630 5.43 -4.64 5.24
CA GLY A 630 6.13 -3.37 5.22
C GLY A 630 5.73 -2.48 6.39
N ILE A 631 6.25 -1.26 6.38
CA ILE A 631 5.93 -0.22 7.36
C ILE A 631 5.81 1.14 6.67
N GLN A 632 4.90 1.96 7.16
CA GLN A 632 4.68 3.31 6.67
C GLN A 632 5.57 4.31 7.43
N HIS A 633 6.26 5.16 6.68
CA HIS A 633 7.00 6.33 7.16
C HIS A 633 6.37 7.58 6.55
N ASP A 634 5.42 8.18 7.28
CA ASP A 634 4.52 9.22 6.77
C ASP A 634 3.82 8.82 5.46
N GLU A 635 4.21 9.37 4.31
CA GLU A 635 3.56 9.07 3.02
C GLU A 635 4.25 7.94 2.24
N TYR A 636 5.37 7.42 2.76
CA TYR A 636 6.26 6.49 2.07
C TYR A 636 6.16 5.11 2.69
N TRP A 637 6.28 4.07 1.85
CA TRP A 637 6.21 2.69 2.31
C TRP A 637 7.57 2.03 2.12
N GLN A 638 8.11 1.48 3.21
CA GLN A 638 9.20 0.53 3.16
C GLN A 638 8.61 -0.87 3.01
N ILE A 639 8.98 -1.58 1.96
CA ILE A 639 8.53 -2.96 1.72
C ILE A 639 9.54 -3.93 2.31
N TYR A 640 9.05 -4.89 3.10
CA TYR A 640 9.87 -5.88 3.78
C TYR A 640 10.12 -7.12 2.92
N THR A 641 11.20 -7.84 3.26
CA THR A 641 11.46 -9.16 2.72
C THR A 641 10.36 -10.15 3.13
N GLY A 642 10.11 -11.17 2.30
CA GLY A 642 9.22 -12.28 2.65
C GLY A 642 9.74 -13.16 3.79
N GLN A 643 11.05 -13.40 3.84
CA GLN A 643 11.76 -14.24 4.83
C GLN A 643 13.18 -13.70 5.05
N GLN A 644 13.74 -13.96 6.23
CA GLN A 644 15.10 -13.52 6.59
C GLN A 644 16.21 -14.31 5.89
N ASN A 645 17.41 -13.73 5.89
CA ASN A 645 18.60 -14.26 5.25
C ASN A 645 19.35 -15.27 6.12
N GLU A 646 20.36 -15.92 5.54
CA GLU A 646 21.25 -16.86 6.21
C GLU A 646 21.95 -16.27 7.44
N ASN A 647 22.24 -14.97 7.46
CA ASN A 647 22.89 -14.32 8.58
C ASN A 647 22.11 -14.57 9.89
N VAL A 648 20.78 -14.42 9.86
CA VAL A 648 19.93 -14.66 11.04
C VAL A 648 19.88 -16.15 11.41
N TYR A 649 19.75 -17.05 10.42
CA TYR A 649 19.73 -18.49 10.66
C TYR A 649 21.07 -19.09 11.14
N THR A 650 22.16 -18.32 11.05
CA THR A 650 23.53 -18.74 11.41
C THR A 650 24.12 -17.91 12.55
N ASN A 651 23.28 -17.24 13.35
CA ASN A 651 23.69 -16.41 14.48
C ASN A 651 24.70 -15.32 14.08
N ASN A 652 24.34 -14.48 13.11
CA ASN A 652 25.21 -13.44 12.54
C ASN A 652 26.50 -14.01 11.93
N TRP A 653 26.36 -15.09 11.15
CA TRP A 653 27.49 -15.78 10.53
C TRP A 653 28.54 -16.32 11.53
N LEU A 654 28.16 -16.52 12.80
CA LEU A 654 29.00 -17.17 13.83
C LEU A 654 28.84 -18.69 13.85
N GLY A 655 27.81 -19.21 13.19
CA GLY A 655 27.51 -20.62 13.06
C GLY A 655 26.31 -21.06 13.91
N PRO A 656 25.77 -22.27 13.67
CA PRO A 656 26.26 -23.24 12.70
C PRO A 656 26.01 -22.80 11.24
N TYR A 657 27.03 -22.91 10.38
CA TYR A 657 26.97 -22.43 8.99
C TYR A 657 25.96 -23.14 8.09
N TRP A 658 25.45 -24.30 8.51
CA TRP A 658 24.38 -25.01 7.81
C TRP A 658 22.97 -24.51 8.16
N GLY A 659 22.84 -23.56 9.10
CA GLY A 659 21.55 -23.15 9.69
C GLY A 659 20.50 -22.66 8.70
N TYR A 660 20.91 -22.14 7.54
CA TYR A 660 19.97 -21.61 6.53
C TYR A 660 18.99 -22.65 5.96
N ARG A 661 19.27 -23.95 6.09
CA ARG A 661 18.28 -24.99 5.73
C ARG A 661 16.94 -24.83 6.47
N ASN A 662 16.96 -24.23 7.65
CA ASN A 662 15.76 -23.98 8.46
C ASN A 662 14.80 -22.97 7.81
N ALA A 663 15.23 -22.24 6.78
CA ALA A 663 14.34 -21.43 5.95
C ALA A 663 13.23 -22.28 5.30
N ILE A 664 13.48 -23.57 5.04
CA ILE A 664 12.46 -24.50 4.54
C ILE A 664 11.31 -24.65 5.54
N GLU A 665 11.60 -24.70 6.85
CA GLU A 665 10.54 -24.75 7.87
C GLU A 665 9.73 -23.45 7.89
N THR A 666 10.41 -22.31 7.82
CA THR A 666 9.74 -21.00 7.72
C THR A 666 8.85 -20.92 6.48
N PHE A 667 9.29 -21.44 5.33
CA PHE A 667 8.47 -21.54 4.12
C PHE A 667 7.22 -22.38 4.31
N GLN A 668 7.32 -23.51 5.00
CA GLN A 668 6.19 -24.40 5.27
C GLN A 668 5.18 -23.75 6.23
N MET A 669 5.66 -23.14 7.31
CA MET A 669 4.81 -22.53 8.36
C MET A 669 4.14 -21.24 7.91
N THR A 670 4.66 -20.58 6.87
CA THR A 670 4.04 -19.39 6.25
C THR A 670 3.14 -19.72 5.05
N GLU A 671 2.93 -21.01 4.76
CA GLU A 671 1.95 -21.49 3.77
C GLU A 671 0.72 -22.11 4.41
N LYS A 672 0.90 -22.84 5.53
CA LYS A 672 -0.15 -23.57 6.21
C LYS A 672 -0.15 -23.24 7.71
N PRO A 673 -1.32 -23.08 8.34
CA PRO A 673 -2.67 -23.19 7.75
C PRO A 673 -3.08 -21.98 6.90
N TYR A 674 -2.32 -20.88 6.97
CA TYR A 674 -2.57 -19.68 6.18
C TYR A 674 -1.35 -19.37 5.30
N ARG A 675 -1.59 -18.98 4.04
CA ARG A 675 -0.55 -18.38 3.21
C ARG A 675 -0.35 -16.94 3.66
N ILE A 676 0.74 -16.69 4.38
CA ILE A 676 1.07 -15.39 4.98
C ILE A 676 2.19 -14.70 4.20
N LYS A 677 3.13 -15.47 3.63
CA LYS A 677 4.31 -14.95 2.92
C LYS A 677 4.53 -15.63 1.58
N VAL A 678 5.26 -14.96 0.70
CA VAL A 678 5.90 -15.55 -0.50
C VAL A 678 6.94 -16.62 -0.13
N LEU A 679 7.53 -17.31 -1.10
CA LEU A 679 8.79 -18.04 -0.93
C LEU A 679 9.94 -17.11 -1.33
N ASN A 680 10.63 -16.53 -0.36
CA ASN A 680 11.79 -15.67 -0.60
C ASN A 680 13.09 -16.39 -0.26
N ILE A 681 13.92 -16.66 -1.26
CA ILE A 681 15.30 -17.09 -1.03
C ILE A 681 16.13 -15.82 -0.82
N TYR A 682 16.53 -15.58 0.42
CA TYR A 682 17.31 -14.40 0.80
C TYR A 682 18.64 -14.81 1.40
N TYR A 683 19.75 -14.31 0.87
CA TYR A 683 21.09 -14.56 1.41
C TYR A 683 22.10 -13.54 0.85
N HIS A 684 23.35 -13.63 1.27
CA HIS A 684 24.46 -12.79 0.83
C HIS A 684 25.47 -13.58 -0.01
N LEU A 685 26.29 -12.88 -0.81
CA LEU A 685 27.26 -13.54 -1.71
C LEU A 685 28.27 -14.41 -0.98
N TYR A 686 28.63 -14.13 0.29
CA TYR A 686 29.50 -15.00 1.08
C TYR A 686 28.95 -16.40 1.36
N SER A 687 27.66 -16.68 1.12
CA SER A 687 27.10 -18.03 1.31
C SER A 687 27.80 -19.12 0.48
N GLY A 688 28.48 -18.75 -0.60
CA GLY A 688 29.29 -19.67 -1.40
C GLY A 688 30.66 -20.01 -0.79
N SER A 689 31.12 -19.29 0.25
CA SER A 689 32.51 -19.38 0.73
C SER A 689 32.80 -20.62 1.58
N LYS A 690 31.80 -21.10 2.33
CA LYS A 690 31.91 -22.23 3.27
C LYS A 690 31.08 -23.41 2.77
N LEU A 691 31.67 -24.61 2.75
CA LEU A 691 31.01 -25.83 2.27
C LEU A 691 29.66 -26.11 2.96
N ALA A 692 29.60 -25.94 4.29
CA ALA A 692 28.36 -26.16 5.06
C ALA A 692 27.25 -25.16 4.70
N SER A 693 27.59 -23.89 4.48
CA SER A 693 26.63 -22.87 4.06
C SER A 693 26.17 -23.07 2.63
N PHE A 694 27.11 -23.34 1.72
CA PHE A 694 26.78 -23.64 0.33
C PHE A 694 25.86 -24.87 0.20
N ASN A 695 26.11 -25.94 0.97
CA ASN A 695 25.25 -27.12 0.97
C ASN A 695 23.85 -26.82 1.51
N ALA A 696 23.73 -26.00 2.56
CA ALA A 696 22.43 -25.56 3.06
C ALA A 696 21.68 -24.69 2.04
N LEU A 697 22.38 -23.77 1.36
CA LEU A 697 21.82 -22.97 0.28
C LEU A 697 21.32 -23.86 -0.87
N LYS A 698 22.15 -24.80 -1.32
CA LYS A 698 21.81 -25.76 -2.37
C LYS A 698 20.57 -26.58 -2.00
N GLU A 699 20.47 -27.04 -0.75
CA GLU A 699 19.31 -27.77 -0.22
C GLU A 699 18.02 -26.92 -0.31
N VAL A 700 18.10 -25.64 0.07
CA VAL A 700 16.98 -24.69 -0.07
C VAL A 700 16.56 -24.56 -1.53
N TYR A 701 17.49 -24.34 -2.46
CA TYR A 701 17.20 -24.26 -3.90
C TYR A 701 16.56 -25.54 -4.44
N GLU A 702 17.09 -26.72 -4.09
CA GLU A 702 16.56 -28.01 -4.51
C GLU A 702 15.17 -28.29 -3.96
N TRP A 703 14.83 -27.75 -2.79
CA TRP A 703 13.49 -27.85 -2.21
C TRP A 703 12.48 -26.92 -2.89
N VAL A 704 12.83 -25.64 -3.11
CA VAL A 704 11.90 -24.64 -3.68
C VAL A 704 11.56 -24.90 -5.14
N ILE A 705 12.49 -25.42 -5.96
CA ILE A 705 12.21 -25.71 -7.38
C ILE A 705 11.20 -26.84 -7.58
N LYS A 706 11.00 -27.70 -6.58
CA LYS A 706 9.99 -28.77 -6.58
C LYS A 706 8.57 -28.23 -6.34
N GLN A 707 8.45 -26.99 -5.88
CA GLN A 707 7.17 -26.37 -5.57
C GLN A 707 6.51 -25.79 -6.82
N LYS A 708 5.17 -25.85 -6.89
CA LYS A 708 4.39 -25.23 -7.97
C LYS A 708 4.23 -23.72 -7.71
N THR A 709 5.14 -22.92 -8.25
CA THR A 709 5.24 -21.47 -7.94
C THR A 709 5.09 -20.56 -9.15
N SER A 710 4.68 -19.33 -8.89
CA SER A 710 4.82 -18.18 -9.81
C SER A 710 6.15 -17.50 -9.56
N LYS A 711 6.97 -17.31 -10.59
CA LYS A 711 8.36 -16.90 -10.40
C LYS A 711 8.57 -15.46 -10.80
N LEU A 712 8.83 -14.59 -9.83
CA LEU A 712 8.93 -13.15 -9.99
C LEU A 712 10.30 -12.61 -9.56
N TYR A 713 10.75 -11.55 -10.20
CA TYR A 713 11.89 -10.76 -9.72
C TYR A 713 11.51 -9.98 -8.46
N ALA A 714 12.52 -9.56 -7.69
CA ALA A 714 12.29 -8.71 -6.51
C ALA A 714 11.59 -7.40 -6.90
N SER A 715 11.94 -6.78 -8.04
CA SER A 715 11.28 -5.57 -8.56
C SER A 715 9.76 -5.73 -8.70
N GLN A 716 9.30 -6.88 -9.17
CA GLN A 716 7.89 -7.18 -9.36
C GLN A 716 7.19 -7.43 -8.01
N TYR A 717 7.86 -8.10 -7.07
CA TYR A 717 7.35 -8.26 -5.70
C TYR A 717 7.22 -6.93 -4.96
N ILE A 718 8.21 -6.02 -5.06
CA ILE A 718 8.16 -4.69 -4.45
C ILE A 718 6.91 -3.93 -4.94
N LYS A 719 6.66 -3.92 -6.26
CA LYS A 719 5.47 -3.28 -6.85
C LYS A 719 4.16 -3.91 -6.36
N LYS A 720 4.15 -5.22 -6.09
CA LYS A 720 2.99 -5.90 -5.46
C LYS A 720 2.79 -5.50 -4.01
N GLY A 721 3.86 -5.46 -3.21
CA GLY A 721 3.81 -4.99 -1.82
C GLY A 721 3.29 -3.56 -1.74
N GLN A 722 3.79 -2.65 -2.59
CA GLN A 722 3.24 -1.30 -2.71
C GLN A 722 1.76 -1.31 -3.17
N GLY A 723 1.41 -2.22 -4.09
CA GLY A 723 0.05 -2.42 -4.55
C GLY A 723 -0.92 -2.85 -3.45
N PHE A 724 -0.48 -3.63 -2.47
CA PHE A 724 -1.30 -4.04 -1.32
C PHE A 724 -1.80 -2.82 -0.54
N TYR A 725 -0.90 -1.90 -0.20
CA TYR A 725 -1.23 -0.68 0.52
C TYR A 725 -2.03 0.33 -0.31
N ARG A 726 -1.93 0.28 -1.65
CA ARG A 726 -2.48 1.30 -2.56
C ARG A 726 -3.73 0.86 -3.34
N THR A 727 -4.16 -0.40 -3.21
CA THR A 727 -5.36 -0.89 -3.92
C THR A 727 -6.62 -0.28 -3.31
N ALA A 728 -7.49 0.29 -4.15
CA ALA A 728 -8.81 0.75 -3.76
C ALA A 728 -9.85 -0.30 -4.10
N LEU A 729 -10.81 -0.47 -3.19
CA LEU A 729 -11.95 -1.39 -3.33
C LEU A 729 -13.25 -0.59 -3.19
N GLY A 730 -14.24 -0.95 -3.99
CA GLY A 730 -15.60 -0.44 -3.90
C GLY A 730 -16.61 -1.58 -4.01
N LYS A 731 -17.70 -1.51 -3.26
CA LYS A 731 -18.79 -2.48 -3.28
C LYS A 731 -19.80 -2.09 -4.35
N THR A 732 -20.19 -3.06 -5.18
CA THR A 732 -21.27 -2.91 -6.17
C THR A 732 -22.41 -3.86 -5.82
N ASP A 733 -23.55 -3.74 -6.49
CA ASP A 733 -24.74 -4.56 -6.20
C ASP A 733 -24.46 -6.08 -6.29
N ASN A 734 -23.63 -6.48 -7.26
CA ASN A 734 -23.35 -7.89 -7.57
C ASN A 734 -21.88 -8.30 -7.36
N GLY A 735 -21.08 -7.47 -6.70
CA GLY A 735 -19.67 -7.77 -6.44
C GLY A 735 -18.83 -6.57 -6.06
N PHE A 736 -17.70 -6.37 -6.74
CA PHE A 736 -16.68 -5.40 -6.35
C PHE A 736 -16.05 -4.69 -7.55
N GLU A 737 -15.76 -3.39 -7.39
CA GLU A 737 -14.81 -2.66 -8.23
C GLU A 737 -13.45 -2.60 -7.55
N ILE A 738 -12.39 -2.88 -8.30
CA ILE A 738 -11.01 -2.87 -7.80
C ILE A 738 -10.17 -1.95 -8.68
N ARG A 739 -9.38 -1.08 -8.05
CA ARG A 739 -8.47 -0.17 -8.76
C ARG A 739 -7.07 -0.20 -8.16
N ASN A 740 -6.07 -0.46 -8.99
CA ASN A 740 -4.65 -0.38 -8.61
C ASN A 740 -3.77 0.01 -9.80
N GLN A 741 -2.46 -0.24 -9.73
CA GLN A 741 -1.49 0.11 -10.78
C GLN A 741 -1.26 -0.99 -11.83
N GLY A 742 -1.99 -2.11 -11.78
CA GLY A 742 -1.82 -3.25 -12.69
C GLY A 742 -0.80 -4.30 -12.26
N PHE A 743 -0.15 -4.13 -11.09
CA PHE A 743 0.89 -5.05 -10.58
C PHE A 743 0.37 -6.05 -9.52
N LEU A 744 -0.51 -5.63 -8.62
CA LEU A 744 -1.21 -6.56 -7.72
C LEU A 744 -2.43 -7.12 -8.46
N ARG A 745 -2.34 -8.39 -8.84
CA ARG A 745 -3.26 -9.06 -9.77
C ARG A 745 -3.92 -10.30 -9.16
N THR A 746 -3.94 -10.39 -7.85
CA THR A 746 -4.61 -11.48 -7.14
C THR A 746 -5.51 -10.92 -6.07
N LEU A 747 -6.75 -11.40 -6.03
CA LEU A 747 -7.67 -11.20 -4.91
C LEU A 747 -7.89 -12.53 -4.21
N ARG A 748 -7.77 -12.55 -2.89
CA ARG A 748 -8.03 -13.72 -2.04
C ARG A 748 -9.41 -13.59 -1.38
N PHE A 749 -10.12 -14.70 -1.28
CA PHE A 749 -11.31 -14.85 -0.46
C PHE A 749 -11.14 -16.07 0.44
N ASP A 750 -11.50 -15.96 1.72
CA ASP A 750 -11.34 -17.04 2.72
C ASP A 750 -12.52 -18.02 2.70
N LYS A 751 -12.98 -18.31 1.48
CA LYS A 751 -14.06 -19.23 1.18
C LYS A 751 -14.02 -19.57 -0.31
N LYS A 752 -14.75 -20.61 -0.69
CA LYS A 752 -15.04 -20.89 -2.10
C LYS A 752 -16.00 -19.83 -2.64
N ILE A 753 -15.72 -19.30 -3.83
CA ILE A 753 -16.58 -18.33 -4.52
C ILE A 753 -16.95 -18.81 -5.92
N ASN A 754 -18.04 -18.27 -6.46
CA ASN A 754 -18.43 -18.44 -7.86
C ASN A 754 -18.32 -17.07 -8.56
N ILE A 755 -17.73 -17.04 -9.75
CA ILE A 755 -17.43 -15.81 -10.50
C ILE A 755 -18.12 -15.86 -11.85
N ASN A 756 -18.82 -14.78 -12.21
CA ASN A 756 -19.32 -14.57 -13.56
C ASN A 756 -18.21 -13.93 -14.41
N LEU A 757 -17.44 -14.75 -15.13
CA LEU A 757 -16.33 -14.25 -15.93
C LEU A 757 -16.79 -13.40 -17.13
N GLN A 758 -17.96 -13.67 -17.70
CA GLN A 758 -18.47 -12.97 -18.87
C GLN A 758 -18.89 -11.54 -18.55
N GLN A 759 -19.45 -11.32 -17.35
CA GLN A 759 -19.81 -9.98 -16.87
C GLN A 759 -18.67 -9.27 -16.14
N SER A 760 -17.63 -9.99 -15.72
CA SER A 760 -16.46 -9.40 -15.08
C SER A 760 -15.53 -8.74 -16.10
N LYS A 761 -14.79 -7.71 -15.68
CA LYS A 761 -13.77 -7.03 -16.49
C LYS A 761 -12.38 -7.20 -15.89
N GLY A 762 -11.43 -7.65 -16.72
CA GLY A 762 -10.05 -7.87 -16.32
C GLY A 762 -9.83 -9.08 -15.38
N VAL A 763 -10.84 -9.93 -15.22
CA VAL A 763 -10.75 -11.19 -14.43
C VAL A 763 -10.46 -12.35 -15.37
N ALA A 764 -9.37 -13.08 -15.11
CA ALA A 764 -8.89 -14.16 -15.99
C ALA A 764 -9.21 -15.57 -15.47
N GLY A 765 -9.52 -15.72 -14.19
CA GLY A 765 -9.86 -17.01 -13.62
C GLY A 765 -9.64 -17.07 -12.12
N HIS A 766 -9.70 -18.27 -11.56
CA HIS A 766 -9.56 -18.49 -10.13
C HIS A 766 -9.08 -19.90 -9.83
N ASN A 767 -8.47 -20.06 -8.65
CA ASN A 767 -8.13 -21.34 -8.05
C ASN A 767 -8.68 -21.41 -6.62
N PHE A 768 -9.09 -22.59 -6.16
CA PHE A 768 -9.43 -22.82 -4.75
C PHE A 768 -8.39 -23.76 -4.13
N ASP A 769 -7.63 -23.26 -3.17
CA ASP A 769 -6.54 -23.96 -2.51
C ASP A 769 -6.48 -23.57 -1.03
N ASN A 770 -6.22 -24.54 -0.16
CA ASN A 770 -6.11 -24.34 1.29
C ASN A 770 -7.22 -23.44 1.90
N ASN A 771 -8.48 -23.77 1.61
CA ASN A 771 -9.69 -23.04 2.05
C ASN A 771 -9.81 -21.59 1.56
N SER A 772 -9.01 -21.18 0.58
CA SER A 772 -9.05 -19.83 -0.01
C SER A 772 -9.25 -19.87 -1.52
N SER A 773 -10.04 -18.95 -2.06
CA SER A 773 -10.13 -18.70 -3.49
C SER A 773 -9.17 -17.58 -3.90
N TYR A 774 -8.35 -17.82 -4.92
CA TYR A 774 -7.41 -16.86 -5.49
C TYR A 774 -7.87 -16.46 -6.88
N VAL A 775 -8.43 -15.26 -7.03
CA VAL A 775 -8.90 -14.69 -8.29
C VAL A 775 -7.73 -14.03 -9.01
N SER A 776 -7.49 -14.43 -10.26
CA SER A 776 -6.43 -13.88 -11.12
C SER A 776 -6.96 -12.74 -11.97
N LEU A 777 -6.27 -11.61 -11.95
CA LEU A 777 -6.57 -10.39 -12.71
C LEU A 777 -5.53 -10.16 -13.81
N ASP A 778 -5.88 -9.34 -14.81
CA ASP A 778 -4.93 -8.88 -15.84
C ASP A 778 -4.18 -7.58 -15.44
N GLU A 779 -3.42 -6.97 -16.35
CA GLU A 779 -2.63 -5.76 -16.06
C GLU A 779 -3.40 -4.44 -16.27
N SER A 780 -4.71 -4.46 -16.47
CA SER A 780 -5.50 -3.25 -16.78
C SER A 780 -5.55 -2.23 -15.62
N GLY A 781 -5.46 -2.68 -14.36
CA GLY A 781 -5.47 -1.82 -13.18
C GLY A 781 -6.87 -1.28 -12.79
N ARG A 782 -7.92 -1.62 -13.54
CA ARG A 782 -9.32 -1.37 -13.20
C ARG A 782 -10.13 -2.61 -13.51
N TYR A 783 -10.73 -3.19 -12.47
CA TYR A 783 -11.41 -4.48 -12.56
C TYR A 783 -12.83 -4.35 -12.04
N GLU A 784 -13.73 -5.09 -12.67
CA GLU A 784 -15.09 -5.32 -12.19
C GLU A 784 -15.22 -6.82 -11.93
N LEU A 785 -15.43 -7.20 -10.69
CA LEU A 785 -15.61 -8.58 -10.26
C LEU A 785 -17.08 -8.82 -9.95
N VAL A 786 -17.72 -9.70 -10.72
CA VAL A 786 -19.13 -10.10 -10.52
C VAL A 786 -19.17 -11.50 -9.91
N LEU A 787 -19.89 -11.64 -8.79
CA LEU A 787 -19.97 -12.88 -8.00
C LEU A 787 -21.35 -13.54 -8.11
N ASN A 788 -21.43 -14.80 -7.67
CA ASN A 788 -22.67 -15.55 -7.41
C ASN A 788 -23.60 -15.77 -8.63
N GLN A 789 -23.05 -15.73 -9.83
CA GLN A 789 -23.71 -16.15 -11.06
C GLN A 789 -22.75 -17.07 -11.82
N ASP A 790 -22.89 -18.39 -11.66
CA ASP A 790 -21.99 -19.33 -12.31
C ASP A 790 -22.33 -19.44 -13.79
N THR A 791 -21.38 -19.03 -14.64
CA THR A 791 -21.49 -19.10 -16.09
C THR A 791 -20.40 -20.02 -16.62
N PRO A 792 -20.72 -21.16 -17.27
CA PRO A 792 -19.72 -22.05 -17.85
C PRO A 792 -18.79 -21.28 -18.80
N SER A 793 -17.54 -21.06 -18.37
CA SER A 793 -16.51 -20.37 -19.16
C SER A 793 -15.16 -21.12 -19.05
N PRO A 794 -14.33 -21.13 -20.09
CA PRO A 794 -12.92 -21.48 -19.93
C PRO A 794 -12.23 -20.38 -19.11
N TYR A 795 -11.36 -20.79 -18.19
CA TYR A 795 -10.67 -19.84 -17.30
C TYR A 795 -9.28 -20.33 -16.88
N LEU A 796 -8.42 -19.40 -16.48
CA LEU A 796 -7.11 -19.73 -15.94
C LEU A 796 -7.24 -20.32 -14.52
N ILE A 797 -6.78 -21.55 -14.33
CA ILE A 797 -6.65 -22.18 -13.01
C ILE A 797 -5.38 -21.66 -12.34
N ASP A 798 -4.24 -21.82 -13.00
CA ASP A 798 -2.96 -21.31 -12.49
C ASP A 798 -1.89 -21.14 -13.57
N ALA A 799 -0.87 -20.32 -13.32
CA ALA A 799 0.32 -20.19 -14.18
C ALA A 799 1.59 -19.92 -13.36
N ASN A 800 2.78 -20.15 -13.92
CA ASN A 800 4.06 -19.75 -13.30
C ASN A 800 4.45 -18.28 -13.57
N GLY A 801 3.52 -17.48 -14.08
CA GLY A 801 3.67 -16.09 -14.48
C GLY A 801 2.37 -15.33 -14.26
N TRP A 802 2.07 -14.31 -15.06
CA TRP A 802 0.92 -13.44 -14.88
C TRP A 802 0.12 -13.25 -16.18
N VAL A 803 -1.13 -12.83 -16.03
CA VAL A 803 -1.98 -12.47 -17.17
C VAL A 803 -1.72 -11.01 -17.52
N GLU A 804 -1.22 -10.76 -18.72
CA GLU A 804 -1.05 -9.40 -19.25
C GLU A 804 -2.41 -8.84 -19.69
N LYS A 805 -3.23 -9.67 -20.36
CA LYS A 805 -4.55 -9.27 -20.83
C LYS A 805 -5.49 -10.47 -20.94
N ILE A 806 -6.74 -10.27 -20.53
CA ILE A 806 -7.86 -11.13 -20.89
C ILE A 806 -8.80 -10.36 -21.83
N SER A 807 -9.33 -11.03 -22.84
CA SER A 807 -10.37 -10.49 -23.71
C SER A 807 -11.42 -11.56 -23.98
N ILE A 808 -12.67 -11.18 -23.74
CA ILE A 808 -13.85 -12.02 -23.91
C ILE A 808 -14.72 -11.33 -24.95
N ASP A 809 -14.99 -12.02 -26.05
CA ASP A 809 -15.81 -11.54 -27.16
C ASP A 809 -16.79 -12.66 -27.52
N GLU A 810 -18.02 -12.53 -27.05
CA GLU A 810 -19.08 -13.56 -27.11
C GLU A 810 -18.58 -14.94 -26.63
N LYS A 811 -18.23 -15.83 -27.56
CA LYS A 811 -17.78 -17.20 -27.30
C LYS A 811 -16.26 -17.40 -27.44
N LYS A 812 -15.51 -16.32 -27.67
CA LYS A 812 -14.06 -16.31 -27.85
C LYS A 812 -13.36 -15.73 -26.62
N TYR A 813 -12.49 -16.52 -25.99
CA TYR A 813 -11.71 -16.12 -24.83
C TYR A 813 -10.23 -16.11 -25.21
N THR A 814 -9.56 -14.98 -25.05
CA THR A 814 -8.14 -14.82 -25.36
C THR A 814 -7.36 -14.46 -24.11
N PHE A 815 -6.42 -15.31 -23.72
CA PHE A 815 -5.53 -15.08 -22.59
C PHE A 815 -4.13 -14.78 -23.10
N LYS A 816 -3.62 -13.59 -22.78
CA LYS A 816 -2.23 -13.22 -22.98
C LYS A 816 -1.48 -13.38 -21.67
N ILE A 817 -0.57 -14.35 -21.60
CA ILE A 817 0.15 -14.71 -20.37
C ILE A 817 1.65 -14.57 -20.59
N LYS A 818 2.33 -14.00 -19.60
CA LYS A 818 3.77 -13.79 -19.56
C LYS A 818 4.39 -14.42 -18.32
N ALA A 819 5.65 -14.82 -18.41
CA ALA A 819 6.46 -15.32 -17.31
C ALA A 819 7.92 -14.87 -17.45
N ASN A 820 8.69 -14.92 -16.36
CA ASN A 820 10.13 -14.62 -16.41
C ASN A 820 10.97 -15.80 -16.88
N ILE A 821 10.41 -17.00 -16.78
CA ILE A 821 11.01 -18.29 -17.19
C ILE A 821 10.10 -18.97 -18.22
N PRO A 822 10.49 -20.09 -18.85
CA PRO A 822 9.60 -20.81 -19.77
C PRO A 822 8.22 -21.07 -19.15
N LEU A 823 7.18 -20.75 -19.93
CA LEU A 823 5.82 -20.61 -19.42
C LEU A 823 5.15 -21.97 -19.19
N GLU A 824 4.43 -22.07 -18.08
CA GLU A 824 3.51 -23.16 -17.74
C GLU A 824 2.18 -22.58 -17.23
N ALA A 825 1.07 -23.10 -17.74
CA ALA A 825 -0.27 -22.68 -17.31
C ALA A 825 -1.27 -23.84 -17.37
N ASN A 826 -2.28 -23.81 -16.50
CA ASN A 826 -3.39 -24.74 -16.47
C ASN A 826 -4.70 -23.96 -16.61
N PHE A 827 -5.57 -24.44 -17.49
CA PHE A 827 -6.88 -23.83 -17.75
C PHE A 827 -7.99 -24.84 -17.54
N ARG A 828 -9.14 -24.35 -17.09
CA ARG A 828 -10.39 -25.08 -17.21
C ARG A 828 -10.81 -25.08 -18.68
N LEU A 829 -11.04 -26.27 -19.23
CA LEU A 829 -11.50 -26.47 -20.59
C LEU A 829 -12.87 -27.15 -20.58
N LEU A 830 -13.90 -26.46 -21.07
CA LEU A 830 -15.24 -27.04 -21.22
C LEU A 830 -15.31 -28.00 -22.41
N LYS A 831 -16.28 -28.93 -22.38
CA LYS A 831 -16.45 -29.95 -23.43
C LYS A 831 -16.73 -29.34 -24.82
N ASN A 832 -17.48 -28.24 -24.87
CA ASN A 832 -17.87 -27.49 -26.07
C ASN A 832 -16.85 -26.41 -26.49
N CYS A 833 -15.68 -26.34 -25.85
CA CYS A 833 -14.64 -25.37 -26.21
C CYS A 833 -13.44 -26.05 -26.88
N LYS A 834 -12.90 -25.43 -27.93
CA LYS A 834 -11.62 -25.79 -28.55
C LYS A 834 -10.57 -24.75 -28.20
N ALA A 835 -9.40 -25.19 -27.77
CA ALA A 835 -8.27 -24.32 -27.43
C ALA A 835 -7.18 -24.40 -28.49
N SER A 836 -6.56 -23.26 -28.80
CA SER A 836 -5.44 -23.15 -29.74
C SER A 836 -4.35 -22.26 -29.18
N ALA A 837 -3.09 -22.65 -29.37
CA ALA A 837 -1.92 -21.89 -28.98
C ALA A 837 -0.92 -21.82 -30.16
N PRO A 838 -0.06 -20.77 -30.23
CA PRO A 838 0.98 -20.66 -31.24
C PRO A 838 1.99 -21.83 -31.22
N LYS A 839 2.75 -21.99 -32.30
CA LYS A 839 3.85 -22.97 -32.38
C LYS A 839 4.86 -22.76 -31.23
N GLY A 840 5.39 -23.87 -30.69
CA GLY A 840 6.36 -23.87 -29.58
C GLY A 840 5.77 -24.13 -28.20
N PHE A 841 4.45 -24.40 -28.12
CA PHE A 841 3.77 -24.83 -26.90
C PHE A 841 3.24 -26.25 -27.03
N LYS A 842 3.37 -27.03 -25.95
CA LYS A 842 2.76 -28.35 -25.82
C LYS A 842 1.45 -28.21 -25.05
N LEU A 843 0.37 -28.75 -25.63
CA LEU A 843 -0.94 -28.81 -25.01
C LEU A 843 -1.24 -30.25 -24.56
N LYS A 844 -1.70 -30.43 -23.32
CA LYS A 844 -2.14 -31.72 -22.78
C LYS A 844 -3.50 -31.56 -22.12
N LYS A 845 -4.49 -32.34 -22.57
CA LYS A 845 -5.84 -32.36 -21.99
C LYS A 845 -6.00 -33.56 -21.05
N LYS A 846 -6.48 -33.33 -19.82
CA LYS A 846 -6.86 -34.38 -18.86
C LYS A 846 -7.96 -33.86 -17.95
N ASN A 847 -9.06 -34.61 -17.78
CA ASN A 847 -10.15 -34.29 -16.83
C ASN A 847 -10.65 -32.83 -16.88
N ASN A 848 -10.98 -32.33 -18.08
CA ASN A 848 -11.41 -30.93 -18.31
C ASN A 848 -10.38 -29.86 -17.91
N ILE A 849 -9.12 -30.24 -17.75
CA ILE A 849 -7.97 -29.33 -17.60
C ILE A 849 -7.14 -29.38 -18.86
N LEU A 850 -6.77 -28.21 -19.37
CA LEU A 850 -5.79 -28.03 -20.42
C LEU A 850 -4.49 -27.49 -19.80
N SER A 851 -3.44 -28.30 -19.83
CA SER A 851 -2.10 -27.88 -19.43
C SER A 851 -1.33 -27.40 -20.67
N LEU A 852 -0.76 -26.21 -20.56
CA LEU A 852 0.13 -25.60 -21.53
C LEU A 852 1.53 -25.52 -20.94
N SER A 853 2.54 -25.95 -21.69
CA SER A 853 3.94 -25.79 -21.30
C SER A 853 4.84 -25.48 -22.49
N SER A 854 5.98 -24.88 -22.21
CA SER A 854 7.01 -24.54 -23.19
C SER A 854 8.40 -24.73 -22.59
N VAL A 855 9.38 -25.08 -23.44
CA VAL A 855 10.78 -25.21 -23.05
C VAL A 855 11.56 -23.89 -23.19
N ARG A 856 11.08 -22.95 -24.02
CA ARG A 856 11.81 -21.70 -24.35
C ARG A 856 10.96 -20.45 -24.31
N LYS A 857 9.74 -20.51 -24.82
CA LYS A 857 8.80 -19.38 -24.88
C LYS A 857 8.31 -19.02 -23.47
N LYS A 858 8.27 -17.71 -23.21
CA LYS A 858 7.87 -17.09 -21.94
C LYS A 858 6.56 -16.31 -22.03
N GLU A 859 5.98 -16.23 -23.23
CA GLU A 859 4.76 -15.49 -23.52
C GLU A 859 3.88 -16.29 -24.47
N VAL A 860 2.56 -16.32 -24.21
CA VAL A 860 1.57 -16.98 -25.07
C VAL A 860 0.31 -16.13 -25.21
N ASN A 861 -0.28 -16.18 -26.40
CA ASN A 861 -1.67 -15.79 -26.65
C ASN A 861 -2.46 -17.08 -26.92
N ILE A 862 -3.17 -17.60 -25.92
CA ILE A 862 -4.01 -18.80 -26.08
C ILE A 862 -5.46 -18.38 -26.30
N VAL A 863 -6.11 -19.01 -27.28
CA VAL A 863 -7.49 -18.71 -27.67
C VAL A 863 -8.38 -19.92 -27.44
N PHE A 864 -9.51 -19.71 -26.76
CA PHE A 864 -10.58 -20.68 -26.61
C PHE A 864 -11.79 -20.23 -27.42
N LEU A 865 -12.31 -21.11 -28.27
CA LEU A 865 -13.54 -20.91 -29.03
C LEU A 865 -14.57 -21.90 -28.53
N CYS A 866 -15.66 -21.39 -27.96
CA CYS A 866 -16.75 -22.19 -27.40
C CYS A 866 -17.96 -22.20 -28.34
N GLN A 867 -18.71 -23.30 -28.33
CA GLN A 867 -19.97 -23.44 -29.07
C GLN A 867 -21.17 -23.10 -28.20
#